data_AF-A0A3D3JT64-F1
#
_entry.id   AF-A0A3D3JT64-F1
#
_cell.length_a   1.000
_cell.length_b   1.000
_cell.length_c   1.000
_cell.angle_alpha   90.00
_cell.angle_beta   90.00
_cell.angle_gamma   90.00
#
_symmetry.space_group_name_H-M   'P 1'
#
loop_
_entity.id
_entity.type
_entity.pdbx_description
1 polymer ?
#
loop_
_entity_poly.entity_id
_entity_poly.type
_entity_poly.pdbx_seq_one_letter_code
_entity_poly.pdbx_strand_id
1 'polypeptide(L)'
;VTVSAWFCRASGSSSSNRVLVDTRSSAPINGFKLELDGSAHMKFSVVVDGVVQSVTSETIEDPDLWHHVAGVYDDNDGKLLLYINGQLYGSETPGGPGHLGSSNGVLRIGADTTLPDPSAPSHFDGKIDEVTIYDYVLTPRQIKHYSGVHITGGSIMSVISSADDGDRFVVGPGTYIESIKFPYADITLCSNLGPTVTVLDGGGIGRVVTIDQGQSTATVLQGFKITNGYAGEIEQKGGGLYVFSGSGATVNNCIIGGNSSYSHGAGIYTGEGEGDQAAMVLLWLNKCRILSNSTLINGSGAGLGNGGGLVLVNDCLFTDNTAMGEDEVGGGIATAHNATTVINRSFITGNHAASGAGIGTISELAPAGRVVMINSVVAGNVATVAGGALYGMGNGSIVTNNTIVNNTVSGETSGENPGGLFYDNPSGDDGAFYNNIFTRNDGATYTNSGNPVFQFNYIEGTGDETNIDDPVYGPQFVAPTISDISVPDGEWSGHSQDVPACRTTLEDCRADYTPNELYGKFLAIDIDKMELYAIVSNTSTEIVIAGIISDPGLVGYKLFDFRLRGGVPGLSKAIDAGTSMAPGLPTVDITLQPRTGAIDMGAYEFVDTDGDGIADWWEEKFGFDPLVADADLDPDSDTFTNLFEYAGNSSPVNDDDVPGSLLFVDCTSGDDALGTGSAASPFQSITRALATANPGQIIEVASGEYLAGNLMYNAADDTYLIGPESTEGAVPTNYLGTAVYIDDDGISGFTAGDSMWVDSTTDGQYETGIEIVLNGSPPTGTDKTGFAKNVVFIDSDPAGIDAADSTWIDRGGLIPLVSVYVTAASGAEATIIDAQARGRAIVFENGEDRNCIFNGFTLRNGDMTGGQGGAVYCVNNSDPVFINCSFLDNVADFGGAVYAESSPRFTDCTFDANQANFGGAAEFSTSTCHAIVERCTVLNNVADDMDGVGGGGGFKIAGIANVRIENTEFYSNKAAKDGGAIMVVNATTTILNCTIVENAALNGRALYGDTASATIYNSILYTADGDGSEIHDPEGSVTIDFCIVRGGFAGAEAGSQISTADPQFIDAPSNNFELDEGSPAIDQADIATALQLDKRERQRIDDLSVGNSASAGDLAADLG
;
A
#
# COMPACT_ATOMS: atom_id res chain seq x y z
N VAL A 1 7.93 9.22 -55.70
CA VAL A 1 7.94 8.37 -54.49
C VAL A 1 9.25 8.56 -53.76
N THR A 2 9.22 8.49 -52.44
CA THR A 2 10.42 8.43 -51.61
C THR A 2 10.30 7.26 -50.63
N VAL A 3 11.32 6.42 -50.52
CA VAL A 3 11.43 5.41 -49.45
C VAL A 3 12.59 5.80 -48.56
N SER A 4 12.35 5.77 -47.25
CA SER A 4 13.31 6.17 -46.22
C SER A 4 13.35 5.12 -45.12
N ALA A 5 14.53 4.85 -44.57
CA ALA A 5 14.69 3.99 -43.40
C ALA A 5 15.98 4.33 -42.65
N TRP A 6 15.98 4.09 -41.34
CA TRP A 6 17.20 3.95 -40.56
C TRP A 6 17.64 2.50 -40.58
N PHE A 7 18.96 2.28 -40.67
CA PHE A 7 19.52 0.94 -40.51
C PHE A 7 20.85 0.98 -39.77
N CYS A 8 21.14 -0.10 -39.05
CA CYS A 8 22.41 -0.35 -38.37
C CYS A 8 22.84 -1.77 -38.75
N ARG A 9 23.96 -1.89 -39.47
CA ARG A 9 24.48 -3.18 -39.95
C ARG A 9 25.32 -3.84 -38.86
N ALA A 10 25.05 -5.11 -38.53
CA ALA A 10 25.85 -5.85 -37.57
C ALA A 10 27.30 -6.06 -38.05
N SER A 11 28.26 -5.93 -37.13
CA SER A 11 29.66 -6.32 -37.36
C SER A 11 29.77 -7.82 -37.70
N GLY A 12 30.51 -8.14 -38.76
CA GLY A 12 30.71 -9.53 -39.22
C GLY A 12 29.64 -10.08 -40.18
N SER A 13 28.66 -9.26 -40.61
CA SER A 13 27.61 -9.68 -41.54
C SER A 13 28.13 -10.15 -42.92
N SER A 14 27.52 -11.22 -43.43
CA SER A 14 27.92 -11.96 -44.66
C SER A 14 27.77 -11.15 -45.97
N SER A 15 28.52 -11.51 -47.02
CA SER A 15 28.58 -10.84 -48.34
C SER A 15 27.38 -11.07 -49.28
N SER A 16 26.16 -11.25 -48.77
CA SER A 16 24.95 -11.42 -49.58
C SER A 16 24.10 -10.14 -49.56
N ASN A 17 23.39 -9.84 -50.65
CA ASN A 17 22.47 -8.70 -50.67
C ASN A 17 21.38 -8.87 -49.60
N ARG A 18 21.11 -7.82 -48.82
CA ARG A 18 20.10 -7.80 -47.75
C ARG A 18 19.07 -6.69 -48.00
N VAL A 19 17.79 -7.05 -47.94
CA VAL A 19 16.68 -6.11 -48.16
C VAL A 19 16.48 -5.22 -46.95
N LEU A 20 16.33 -3.93 -47.18
CA LEU A 20 15.77 -2.99 -46.20
C LEU A 20 14.27 -2.85 -46.43
N VAL A 21 13.89 -2.49 -47.66
CA VAL A 21 12.49 -2.34 -48.09
C VAL A 21 12.34 -2.87 -49.52
N ASP A 22 11.38 -3.75 -49.79
CA ASP A 22 11.07 -4.22 -51.15
C ASP A 22 9.56 -4.28 -51.37
N THR A 23 9.08 -3.62 -52.43
CA THR A 23 7.67 -3.67 -52.87
C THR A 23 7.51 -4.46 -54.16
N ARG A 24 8.56 -5.07 -54.69
CA ARG A 24 8.54 -5.70 -56.01
C ARG A 24 7.77 -7.02 -56.03
N SER A 25 7.00 -7.22 -57.11
CA SER A 25 6.33 -8.48 -57.45
C SER A 25 7.22 -9.42 -58.26
N SER A 26 6.92 -10.73 -58.25
CA SER A 26 7.72 -11.75 -58.93
C SER A 26 7.53 -11.80 -60.46
N ALA A 27 6.36 -11.37 -60.97
CA ALA A 27 6.11 -11.16 -62.41
C ALA A 27 4.76 -10.43 -62.63
N PRO A 28 4.71 -9.30 -63.37
CA PRO A 28 5.84 -8.48 -63.82
C PRO A 28 6.56 -7.86 -62.60
N ILE A 29 7.86 -7.59 -62.72
CA ILE A 29 8.63 -6.96 -61.63
C ILE A 29 8.29 -5.47 -61.64
N ASN A 30 7.28 -5.02 -60.89
CA ASN A 30 6.96 -3.60 -60.72
C ASN A 30 7.25 -3.17 -59.29
N GLY A 31 7.54 -1.89 -59.05
CA GLY A 31 7.79 -1.34 -57.70
C GLY A 31 9.24 -0.91 -57.49
N PHE A 32 9.65 -0.82 -56.22
CA PHE A 32 10.97 -0.34 -55.81
C PHE A 32 11.59 -1.21 -54.72
N LYS A 33 12.92 -1.19 -54.64
CA LYS A 33 13.71 -1.87 -53.61
C LYS A 33 14.84 -1.00 -53.10
N LEU A 34 15.01 -0.98 -51.79
CA LEU A 34 16.16 -0.47 -51.08
C LEU A 34 16.90 -1.66 -50.46
N GLU A 35 18.15 -1.86 -50.82
CA GLU A 35 18.96 -3.01 -50.42
C GLU A 35 20.41 -2.63 -50.14
N LEU A 36 21.05 -3.35 -49.21
CA LEU A 36 22.49 -3.30 -49.01
C LEU A 36 23.11 -4.49 -49.74
N ASP A 37 24.06 -4.25 -50.65
CA ASP A 37 24.72 -5.33 -51.39
C ASP A 37 25.78 -6.07 -50.57
N GLY A 38 26.28 -7.18 -51.10
CA GLY A 38 27.32 -7.98 -50.46
C GLY A 38 28.68 -7.30 -50.22
N SER A 39 28.88 -6.10 -50.76
CA SER A 39 30.06 -5.25 -50.54
C SER A 39 29.73 -4.02 -49.68
N ALA A 40 28.58 -4.03 -48.98
CA ALA A 40 28.08 -2.93 -48.17
C ALA A 40 27.83 -1.62 -48.95
N HIS A 41 27.48 -1.70 -50.24
CA HIS A 41 26.93 -0.57 -50.97
C HIS A 41 25.42 -0.49 -50.78
N MET A 42 24.91 0.70 -50.48
CA MET A 42 23.49 0.94 -50.49
C MET A 42 23.00 1.10 -51.91
N LYS A 43 21.90 0.41 -52.25
CA LYS A 43 21.32 0.43 -53.59
C LYS A 43 19.84 0.69 -53.54
N PHE A 44 19.40 1.70 -54.28
CA PHE A 44 17.99 1.97 -54.53
C PHE A 44 17.65 1.63 -55.98
N SER A 45 16.60 0.84 -56.17
CA SER A 45 16.16 0.38 -57.49
C SER A 45 14.67 0.61 -57.67
N VAL A 46 14.26 1.01 -58.87
CA VAL A 46 12.86 1.15 -59.30
C VAL A 46 12.65 0.39 -60.61
N VAL A 47 11.41 0.01 -60.91
CA VAL A 47 11.06 -0.56 -62.22
C VAL A 47 10.11 0.35 -62.97
N VAL A 48 10.56 0.80 -64.15
CA VAL A 48 9.84 1.72 -65.03
C VAL A 48 9.74 1.05 -66.40
N ASP A 49 8.53 0.92 -66.93
CA ASP A 49 8.25 0.25 -68.21
C ASP A 49 8.87 -1.16 -68.34
N GLY A 50 8.93 -1.90 -67.22
CA GLY A 50 9.50 -3.25 -67.16
C GLY A 50 11.03 -3.32 -67.16
N VAL A 51 11.72 -2.18 -67.05
CA VAL A 51 13.19 -2.08 -66.96
C VAL A 51 13.60 -1.67 -65.54
N VAL A 52 14.48 -2.45 -64.92
CA VAL A 52 15.05 -2.12 -63.61
C VAL A 52 16.08 -1.01 -63.77
N GLN A 53 15.87 0.07 -63.04
CA GLN A 53 16.77 1.21 -62.93
C GLN A 53 17.30 1.26 -61.50
N SER A 54 18.60 1.52 -61.30
CA SER A 54 19.18 1.53 -59.96
C SER A 54 20.32 2.52 -59.82
N VAL A 55 20.46 3.05 -58.61
CA VAL A 55 21.57 3.89 -58.16
C VAL A 55 22.21 3.23 -56.94
N THR A 56 23.54 3.26 -56.84
CA THR A 56 24.31 2.55 -55.80
C THR A 56 25.33 3.50 -55.19
N SER A 57 25.56 3.41 -53.87
CA SER A 57 26.54 4.23 -53.14
C SER A 57 27.95 3.62 -53.17
N GLU A 58 28.92 4.35 -52.62
CA GLU A 58 30.19 3.78 -52.15
C GLU A 58 29.99 2.92 -50.89
N THR A 59 31.05 2.23 -50.46
CA THR A 59 31.00 1.28 -49.34
C THR A 59 30.71 2.00 -48.03
N ILE A 60 29.80 1.46 -47.22
CA ILE A 60 29.51 1.98 -45.87
C ILE A 60 30.46 1.27 -44.88
N GLU A 61 31.48 2.00 -44.42
CA GLU A 61 32.62 1.45 -43.68
C GLU A 61 32.36 1.21 -42.18
N ASP A 62 31.28 1.75 -41.62
CA ASP A 62 31.03 1.78 -40.17
C ASP A 62 29.93 0.80 -39.72
N PRO A 63 30.26 -0.49 -39.46
CA PRO A 63 29.30 -1.41 -38.84
C PRO A 63 28.93 -0.92 -37.42
N ASP A 64 27.75 -1.32 -36.97
CA ASP A 64 27.16 -0.98 -35.67
C ASP A 64 26.79 0.52 -35.48
N LEU A 65 26.96 1.36 -36.52
CA LEU A 65 26.42 2.72 -36.57
C LEU A 65 25.08 2.80 -37.31
N TRP A 66 24.19 3.67 -36.83
CA TRP A 66 22.94 3.99 -37.51
C TRP A 66 23.18 4.95 -38.68
N HIS A 67 22.65 4.58 -39.84
CA HIS A 67 22.61 5.41 -41.04
C HIS A 67 21.16 5.61 -41.50
N HIS A 68 20.81 6.84 -41.86
CA HIS A 68 19.57 7.13 -42.57
C HIS A 68 19.82 6.97 -44.06
N VAL A 69 18.91 6.29 -44.76
CA VAL A 69 18.96 6.15 -46.21
C VAL A 69 17.62 6.59 -46.80
N ALA A 70 17.67 7.35 -47.90
CA ALA A 70 16.49 7.68 -48.68
C ALA A 70 16.71 7.44 -50.18
N GLY A 71 15.86 6.59 -50.76
CA GLY A 71 15.73 6.39 -52.19
C GLY A 71 14.59 7.24 -52.75
N VAL A 72 14.88 8.12 -53.71
CA VAL A 72 13.89 9.03 -54.29
C VAL A 72 13.76 8.76 -55.78
N TYR A 73 12.52 8.63 -56.26
CA TYR A 73 12.21 8.61 -57.68
C TYR A 73 11.20 9.69 -58.03
N ASP A 74 11.64 10.62 -58.89
CA ASP A 74 10.82 11.68 -59.48
C ASP A 74 10.42 11.26 -60.90
N ASP A 75 9.12 11.01 -61.09
CA ASP A 75 8.55 10.56 -62.36
C ASP A 75 8.47 11.68 -63.41
N ASN A 76 8.43 12.95 -62.99
CA ASN A 76 8.38 14.09 -63.92
C ASN A 76 9.71 14.30 -64.64
N ASP A 77 10.82 14.06 -63.94
CA ASP A 77 12.17 14.22 -64.45
C ASP A 77 12.83 12.89 -64.81
N GLY A 78 12.24 11.75 -64.41
CA GLY A 78 12.85 10.43 -64.53
C GLY A 78 14.13 10.26 -63.70
N LYS A 79 14.26 11.04 -62.61
CA LYS A 79 15.46 11.07 -61.77
C LYS A 79 15.35 10.06 -60.64
N LEU A 80 16.41 9.27 -60.50
CA LEU A 80 16.61 8.35 -59.39
C LEU A 80 17.74 8.87 -58.51
N LEU A 81 17.45 9.16 -57.25
CA LEU A 81 18.40 9.72 -56.30
C LEU A 81 18.55 8.79 -55.10
N LEU A 82 19.76 8.71 -54.57
CA LEU A 82 20.07 7.99 -53.34
C LEU A 82 20.78 8.94 -52.39
N TYR A 83 20.19 9.08 -51.20
CA TYR A 83 20.74 9.83 -50.09
C TYR A 83 21.15 8.89 -48.97
N ILE A 84 22.27 9.18 -48.33
CA ILE A 84 22.70 8.54 -47.09
C ILE A 84 23.08 9.66 -46.12
N ASN A 85 22.52 9.62 -44.91
CA ASN A 85 22.69 10.64 -43.87
C ASN A 85 22.42 12.06 -44.39
N GLY A 86 21.39 12.21 -45.23
CA GLY A 86 20.96 13.49 -45.79
C GLY A 86 21.82 14.03 -46.94
N GLN A 87 22.96 13.39 -47.22
CA GLN A 87 23.84 13.76 -48.32
C GLN A 87 23.45 12.97 -49.58
N LEU A 88 23.44 13.64 -50.74
CA LEU A 88 23.23 12.97 -52.03
C LEU A 88 24.48 12.15 -52.38
N TYR A 89 24.33 10.82 -52.46
CA TYR A 89 25.40 9.88 -52.80
C TYR A 89 25.38 9.48 -54.27
N GLY A 90 24.18 9.39 -54.87
CA GLY A 90 24.05 8.98 -56.26
C GLY A 90 22.84 9.61 -56.92
N SER A 91 22.98 9.87 -58.22
CA SER A 91 21.92 10.41 -59.08
C SER A 91 22.04 9.79 -60.46
N GLU A 92 20.92 9.27 -60.97
CA GLU A 92 20.83 8.63 -62.28
C GLU A 92 19.58 9.16 -63.02
N THR A 93 19.62 9.20 -64.35
CA THR A 93 18.45 9.52 -65.19
C THR A 93 18.29 8.50 -66.32
N PRO A 94 17.95 7.24 -66.02
CA PRO A 94 18.20 6.13 -66.94
C PRO A 94 17.25 6.02 -68.14
N GLY A 95 16.26 6.90 -68.29
CA GLY A 95 15.27 6.76 -69.38
C GLY A 95 14.32 7.94 -69.66
N GLY A 96 14.48 9.09 -69.01
CA GLY A 96 13.52 10.20 -69.09
C GLY A 96 12.25 9.99 -68.21
N PRO A 97 11.28 10.91 -68.27
CA PRO A 97 10.08 10.89 -67.42
C PRO A 97 9.26 9.61 -67.59
N GLY A 98 8.77 9.04 -66.50
CA GLY A 98 8.00 7.80 -66.52
C GLY A 98 7.37 7.49 -65.16
N HIS A 99 6.13 6.99 -65.13
CA HIS A 99 5.47 6.64 -63.88
C HIS A 99 5.91 5.25 -63.41
N LEU A 100 6.14 5.10 -62.10
CA LEU A 100 6.26 3.80 -61.45
C LEU A 100 4.93 3.04 -61.60
N GLY A 101 4.96 1.88 -62.26
CA GLY A 101 3.79 1.04 -62.41
C GLY A 101 3.27 0.53 -61.07
N SER A 102 1.96 0.29 -60.96
CA SER A 102 1.37 -0.34 -59.77
C SER A 102 1.98 -1.73 -59.54
N SER A 103 2.40 -1.97 -58.30
CA SER A 103 2.88 -3.28 -57.84
C SER A 103 1.79 -4.00 -57.05
N ASN A 104 1.63 -5.29 -57.32
CA ASN A 104 0.84 -6.20 -56.47
C ASN A 104 1.77 -6.99 -55.50
N GLY A 105 3.03 -6.56 -55.36
CA GLY A 105 3.98 -7.15 -54.43
C GLY A 105 3.63 -6.81 -52.98
N VAL A 106 3.88 -7.75 -52.08
CA VAL A 106 3.79 -7.51 -50.63
C VAL A 106 4.94 -6.58 -50.22
N LEU A 107 4.64 -5.55 -49.41
CA LEU A 107 5.65 -4.73 -48.77
C LEU A 107 6.48 -5.61 -47.82
N ARG A 108 7.77 -5.70 -48.06
CA ARG A 108 8.71 -6.44 -47.21
C ARG A 108 9.67 -5.46 -46.56
N ILE A 109 9.87 -5.62 -45.25
CA ILE A 109 10.87 -4.89 -44.47
C ILE A 109 11.84 -5.92 -43.89
N GLY A 110 13.13 -5.72 -44.13
CA GLY A 110 14.17 -6.58 -43.54
C GLY A 110 14.18 -8.03 -43.98
N ALA A 111 13.49 -8.42 -45.06
CA ALA A 111 13.38 -9.82 -45.50
C ALA A 111 13.50 -9.97 -47.03
N ASP A 112 14.34 -10.92 -47.49
CA ASP A 112 14.47 -11.33 -48.90
C ASP A 112 13.83 -12.70 -49.16
N THR A 113 12.83 -12.79 -50.04
CA THR A 113 12.21 -14.09 -50.40
C THR A 113 12.72 -14.65 -51.73
N THR A 114 13.78 -14.11 -52.32
CA THR A 114 14.29 -14.55 -53.63
C THR A 114 15.19 -15.79 -53.59
N LEU A 115 15.47 -16.34 -52.40
CA LEU A 115 16.20 -17.60 -52.23
C LEU A 115 15.27 -18.69 -51.64
N PRO A 116 15.02 -19.80 -52.37
CA PRO A 116 14.11 -20.87 -51.94
C PRO A 116 14.75 -21.83 -50.90
N ASP A 117 15.61 -21.31 -50.02
CA ASP A 117 16.28 -22.13 -48.99
C ASP A 117 15.71 -21.81 -47.59
N PRO A 118 14.87 -22.69 -47.02
CA PRO A 118 14.34 -22.54 -45.66
C PRO A 118 15.40 -22.74 -44.55
N SER A 119 16.66 -23.04 -44.88
CA SER A 119 17.75 -23.26 -43.92
C SER A 119 18.72 -22.09 -43.74
N ALA A 120 18.59 -21.01 -44.53
CA ALA A 120 19.37 -19.79 -44.37
C ALA A 120 18.42 -18.60 -44.12
N PRO A 121 18.51 -17.92 -42.97
CA PRO A 121 17.58 -16.85 -42.68
C PRO A 121 17.87 -15.64 -43.59
N SER A 122 16.93 -15.35 -44.49
CA SER A 122 16.98 -14.23 -45.43
C SER A 122 16.56 -12.90 -44.80
N HIS A 123 16.82 -12.70 -43.51
CA HIS A 123 16.57 -11.42 -42.84
C HIS A 123 17.76 -10.47 -42.98
N PHE A 124 17.52 -9.18 -42.77
CA PHE A 124 18.54 -8.15 -42.63
C PHE A 124 19.34 -8.41 -41.35
N ASP A 125 20.65 -8.52 -41.49
CA ASP A 125 21.57 -8.79 -40.39
C ASP A 125 21.97 -7.47 -39.71
N GLY A 126 21.09 -7.01 -38.82
CA GLY A 126 21.20 -5.72 -38.17
C GLY A 126 19.84 -5.20 -37.67
N LYS A 127 19.77 -3.91 -37.38
CA LYS A 127 18.55 -3.22 -36.94
C LYS A 127 18.01 -2.33 -38.06
N ILE A 128 16.69 -2.23 -38.17
CA ILE A 128 15.97 -1.31 -39.08
C ILE A 128 14.98 -0.54 -38.23
N ASP A 129 14.86 0.77 -38.46
CA ASP A 129 13.91 1.64 -37.76
C ASP A 129 13.33 2.73 -38.68
N GLU A 130 12.23 3.35 -38.26
CA GLU A 130 11.48 4.44 -38.93
C GLU A 130 11.29 4.28 -40.46
N VAL A 131 10.95 3.08 -40.92
CA VAL A 131 10.66 2.83 -42.33
C VAL A 131 9.45 3.66 -42.78
N THR A 132 9.68 4.56 -43.72
CA THR A 132 8.64 5.46 -44.22
C THR A 132 8.61 5.47 -45.74
N ILE A 133 7.41 5.38 -46.32
CA ILE A 133 7.17 5.48 -47.76
C ILE A 133 6.28 6.69 -48.01
N TYR A 134 6.78 7.63 -48.81
CA TYR A 134 6.06 8.81 -49.26
C TYR A 134 5.62 8.61 -50.70
N ASP A 135 4.34 8.84 -50.97
CA ASP A 135 3.79 8.85 -52.33
C ASP A 135 4.22 10.08 -53.14
N TYR A 136 4.95 11.02 -52.54
CA TYR A 136 5.55 12.19 -53.18
C TYR A 136 7.08 12.19 -53.12
N VAL A 137 7.68 13.14 -53.84
CA VAL A 137 9.14 13.37 -53.88
C VAL A 137 9.52 14.27 -52.71
N LEU A 138 10.37 13.78 -51.80
CA LEU A 138 10.95 14.63 -50.77
C LEU A 138 12.04 15.53 -51.38
N THR A 139 12.03 16.80 -50.99
CA THR A 139 13.09 17.73 -51.34
C THR A 139 14.39 17.39 -50.58
N PRO A 140 15.57 17.80 -51.09
CA PRO A 140 16.83 17.61 -50.36
C PRO A 140 16.80 18.18 -48.93
N ARG A 141 16.07 19.27 -48.70
CA ARG A 141 15.90 19.87 -47.37
C ARG A 141 15.07 18.98 -46.44
N GLN A 142 13.98 18.38 -46.93
CA GLN A 142 13.18 17.43 -46.15
C GLN A 142 13.97 16.16 -45.83
N ILE A 143 14.73 15.63 -46.79
CA ILE A 143 15.57 14.44 -46.56
C ILE A 143 16.63 14.72 -45.50
N LYS A 144 17.29 15.88 -45.57
CA LYS A 144 18.26 16.31 -44.56
C LYS A 144 17.63 16.50 -43.17
N HIS A 145 16.39 17.00 -43.11
CA HIS A 145 15.63 17.10 -41.87
C HIS A 145 15.36 15.71 -41.25
N TYR A 146 14.95 14.73 -42.06
CA TYR A 146 14.71 13.37 -41.59
C TYR A 146 15.99 12.60 -41.22
N SER A 147 17.10 12.84 -41.92
CA SER A 147 18.37 12.17 -41.63
C SER A 147 19.11 12.74 -40.42
N GLY A 148 18.84 14.01 -40.09
CA GLY A 148 19.67 14.80 -39.19
C GLY A 148 21.10 15.04 -39.71
N VAL A 149 21.84 15.90 -39.00
CA VAL A 149 23.27 16.16 -39.17
C VAL A 149 24.03 15.35 -38.12
N HIS A 150 24.86 14.41 -38.55
CA HIS A 150 25.64 13.55 -37.65
C HIS A 150 26.91 14.25 -37.16
N ILE A 151 27.15 14.21 -35.85
CA ILE A 151 28.33 14.79 -35.20
C ILE A 151 29.13 13.66 -34.56
N THR A 152 30.22 13.26 -35.22
CA THR A 152 31.15 12.21 -34.75
C THR A 152 32.50 12.86 -34.42
N GLY A 153 32.65 13.34 -33.19
CA GLY A 153 33.82 14.11 -32.74
C GLY A 153 33.83 15.59 -33.19
N GLY A 154 34.75 16.38 -32.61
CA GLY A 154 34.77 17.85 -32.78
C GLY A 154 33.83 18.58 -31.81
N SER A 155 33.65 19.88 -32.01
CA SER A 155 32.75 20.71 -31.17
C SER A 155 31.33 20.70 -31.73
N ILE A 156 30.36 20.28 -30.91
CA ILE A 156 28.94 20.36 -31.22
C ILE A 156 28.55 21.83 -31.44
N MET A 157 29.08 22.74 -30.62
CA MET A 157 28.78 24.18 -30.72
C MET A 157 29.09 24.75 -32.11
N SER A 158 30.21 24.33 -32.71
CA SER A 158 30.58 24.78 -34.05
C SER A 158 29.56 24.38 -35.13
N VAL A 159 28.93 23.22 -34.95
CA VAL A 159 27.97 22.64 -35.91
C VAL A 159 26.58 23.27 -35.76
N ILE A 160 26.12 23.48 -34.53
CA ILE A 160 24.77 24.02 -34.27
C ILE A 160 24.68 25.54 -34.41
N SER A 161 25.82 26.26 -34.44
CA SER A 161 25.86 27.73 -34.44
C SER A 161 25.15 28.42 -35.62
N SER A 162 24.92 27.70 -36.71
CA SER A 162 24.21 28.21 -37.90
C SER A 162 22.97 27.39 -38.25
N ALA A 163 22.37 26.73 -37.27
CA ALA A 163 21.18 25.91 -37.47
C ALA A 163 19.94 26.77 -37.79
N ASP A 164 19.06 26.23 -38.62
CA ASP A 164 17.73 26.78 -38.89
C ASP A 164 16.66 26.07 -38.03
N ASP A 165 15.48 26.71 -37.86
CA ASP A 165 14.32 26.09 -37.21
C ASP A 165 13.99 24.72 -37.82
N GLY A 166 13.80 23.75 -36.94
CA GLY A 166 13.50 22.35 -37.25
C GLY A 166 14.72 21.50 -37.57
N ASP A 167 15.95 22.03 -37.55
CA ASP A 167 17.13 21.20 -37.79
C ASP A 167 17.30 20.14 -36.68
N ARG A 168 17.70 18.94 -37.10
CA ARG A 168 17.98 17.80 -36.22
C ARG A 168 19.47 17.46 -36.27
N PHE A 169 20.09 17.32 -35.10
CA PHE A 169 21.50 16.96 -34.92
C PHE A 169 21.59 15.66 -34.12
N VAL A 170 22.32 14.69 -34.67
CA VAL A 170 22.52 13.36 -34.08
C VAL A 170 23.98 13.24 -33.65
N VAL A 171 24.21 13.12 -32.34
CA VAL A 171 25.55 13.09 -31.76
C VAL A 171 25.96 11.65 -31.48
N GLY A 172 27.14 11.26 -31.97
CA GLY A 172 27.74 9.95 -31.70
C GLY A 172 28.19 9.78 -30.24
N PRO A 173 28.53 8.55 -29.82
CA PRO A 173 29.09 8.31 -28.49
C PRO A 173 30.42 9.05 -28.31
N GLY A 174 30.67 9.54 -27.10
CA GLY A 174 31.87 10.29 -26.76
C GLY A 174 31.66 11.27 -25.61
N THR A 175 32.75 11.81 -25.10
CA THR A 175 32.75 12.90 -24.13
C THR A 175 33.12 14.20 -24.83
N TYR A 176 32.18 15.15 -24.81
CA TYR A 176 32.27 16.45 -25.44
C TYR A 176 32.47 17.50 -24.34
N ILE A 177 33.72 17.94 -24.17
CA ILE A 177 34.08 18.96 -23.17
C ILE A 177 33.83 20.35 -23.76
N GLU A 178 32.64 20.90 -23.54
CA GLU A 178 32.23 22.20 -24.07
C GLU A 178 30.98 22.73 -23.36
N SER A 179 30.78 24.05 -23.43
CA SER A 179 29.53 24.71 -23.05
C SER A 179 28.65 24.91 -24.28
N ILE A 180 27.52 24.22 -24.32
CA ILE A 180 26.57 24.25 -25.43
C ILE A 180 25.57 25.39 -25.23
N LYS A 181 25.52 26.30 -26.19
CA LYS A 181 24.51 27.35 -26.25
C LYS A 181 23.60 27.13 -27.45
N PHE A 182 22.30 26.94 -27.20
CA PHE A 182 21.34 26.76 -28.28
C PHE A 182 21.20 28.05 -29.12
N PRO A 183 21.12 27.95 -30.46
CA PRO A 183 20.98 29.11 -31.35
C PRO A 183 19.58 29.74 -31.22
N TYR A 184 19.36 30.88 -31.91
CA TYR A 184 18.03 31.46 -32.13
C TYR A 184 17.24 30.60 -33.14
N ALA A 185 17.08 29.31 -32.85
CA ALA A 185 16.34 28.37 -33.65
C ALA A 185 15.85 27.19 -32.80
N ASP A 186 14.66 26.69 -33.11
CA ASP A 186 14.13 25.48 -32.51
C ASP A 186 14.76 24.25 -33.16
N ILE A 187 15.73 23.63 -32.48
CA ILE A 187 16.47 22.47 -32.99
C ILE A 187 16.28 21.24 -32.12
N THR A 188 16.46 20.06 -32.72
CA THR A 188 16.58 18.80 -31.98
C THR A 188 18.05 18.39 -31.88
N LEU A 189 18.62 18.37 -30.68
CA LEU A 189 19.91 17.79 -30.39
C LEU A 189 19.69 16.45 -29.69
N CYS A 190 20.13 15.35 -30.30
CA CYS A 190 19.89 14.01 -29.76
C CYS A 190 21.15 13.12 -29.83
N SER A 191 21.36 12.29 -28.82
CA SER A 191 22.37 11.23 -28.81
C SER A 191 21.87 10.02 -29.61
N ASN A 192 22.76 9.36 -30.35
CA ASN A 192 22.42 8.15 -31.10
C ASN A 192 22.39 6.86 -30.26
N LEU A 193 23.11 6.81 -29.13
CA LEU A 193 23.27 5.63 -28.27
C LEU A 193 22.85 5.88 -26.81
N GLY A 194 22.28 7.05 -26.54
CA GLY A 194 21.76 7.40 -25.23
C GLY A 194 22.81 7.94 -24.25
N PRO A 195 22.37 8.23 -23.01
CA PRO A 195 23.13 9.07 -22.07
C PRO A 195 24.29 8.35 -21.40
N THR A 196 24.33 7.01 -21.43
CA THR A 196 25.39 6.22 -20.80
C THR A 196 26.73 6.31 -21.52
N VAL A 197 26.71 6.66 -22.81
CA VAL A 197 27.91 6.71 -23.67
C VAL A 197 28.13 8.04 -24.38
N THR A 198 27.14 8.95 -24.36
CA THR A 198 27.25 10.29 -24.96
C THR A 198 27.13 11.36 -23.87
N VAL A 199 28.26 11.99 -23.57
CA VAL A 199 28.44 12.87 -22.41
C VAL A 199 28.74 14.29 -22.88
N LEU A 200 27.93 15.25 -22.46
CA LEU A 200 28.22 16.69 -22.47
C LEU A 200 28.85 17.05 -21.12
N ASP A 201 30.11 17.46 -21.15
CA ASP A 201 30.94 17.73 -19.97
C ASP A 201 31.29 19.22 -19.92
N GLY A 202 30.89 19.91 -18.86
CA GLY A 202 31.17 21.34 -18.68
C GLY A 202 32.62 21.66 -18.31
N GLY A 203 33.46 20.66 -18.05
CA GLY A 203 34.87 20.82 -17.68
C GLY A 203 35.09 21.49 -16.32
N GLY A 204 34.05 21.67 -15.51
CA GLY A 204 34.05 22.44 -14.27
C GLY A 204 34.09 23.95 -14.50
N ILE A 205 33.80 24.43 -15.72
CA ILE A 205 33.92 25.84 -16.10
C ILE A 205 32.61 26.29 -16.76
N GLY A 206 31.71 26.88 -15.99
CA GLY A 206 30.44 27.40 -16.50
C GLY A 206 29.37 26.33 -16.70
N ARG A 207 28.27 26.74 -17.32
CA ARG A 207 27.10 25.89 -17.56
C ARG A 207 27.38 24.89 -18.69
N VAL A 208 26.85 23.67 -18.59
CA VAL A 208 26.98 22.69 -19.69
C VAL A 208 26.05 23.04 -20.86
N VAL A 209 24.79 23.35 -20.58
CA VAL A 209 23.78 23.69 -21.61
C VAL A 209 23.05 24.98 -21.26
N THR A 210 22.90 25.88 -22.22
CA THR A 210 22.16 27.14 -22.10
C THR A 210 21.16 27.31 -23.24
N ILE A 211 19.90 27.59 -22.88
CA ILE A 211 18.78 27.89 -23.79
C ILE A 211 18.23 29.26 -23.40
N ASP A 212 18.58 30.30 -24.14
CA ASP A 212 18.35 31.69 -23.72
C ASP A 212 18.01 32.68 -24.84
N GLN A 213 17.54 32.19 -25.98
CA GLN A 213 17.32 32.99 -27.19
C GLN A 213 15.85 33.02 -27.62
N GLY A 214 14.90 32.68 -26.75
CA GLY A 214 13.47 32.71 -27.08
C GLY A 214 12.97 31.48 -27.83
N GLN A 215 13.66 30.34 -27.65
CA GLN A 215 13.24 29.04 -28.16
C GLN A 215 11.87 28.63 -27.62
N SER A 216 11.17 27.71 -28.30
CA SER A 216 9.93 27.11 -27.83
C SER A 216 10.15 25.67 -27.34
N THR A 217 9.10 25.01 -26.85
CA THR A 217 9.16 23.58 -26.49
C THR A 217 9.45 22.64 -27.68
N ALA A 218 9.48 23.16 -28.92
CA ALA A 218 9.98 22.43 -30.08
C ALA A 218 11.52 22.27 -30.10
N THR A 219 12.25 23.02 -29.27
CA THR A 219 13.66 22.75 -28.98
C THR A 219 13.77 21.47 -28.14
N VAL A 220 14.48 20.47 -28.65
CA VAL A 220 14.59 19.14 -28.02
C VAL A 220 16.04 18.82 -27.67
N LEU A 221 16.27 18.40 -26.42
CA LEU A 221 17.53 17.84 -25.96
C LEU A 221 17.31 16.41 -25.47
N GLN A 222 17.94 15.42 -26.12
CA GLN A 222 17.57 14.02 -25.88
C GLN A 222 18.77 13.08 -25.76
N GLY A 223 18.74 12.22 -24.73
CA GLY A 223 19.66 11.08 -24.65
C GLY A 223 21.08 11.42 -24.22
N PHE A 224 21.32 12.53 -23.52
CA PHE A 224 22.67 12.93 -23.10
C PHE A 224 22.89 12.74 -21.60
N LYS A 225 24.12 12.39 -21.20
CA LYS A 225 24.59 12.72 -19.85
C LYS A 225 25.15 14.13 -19.85
N ILE A 226 24.70 14.96 -18.91
CA ILE A 226 25.08 16.37 -18.74
C ILE A 226 25.73 16.49 -17.36
N THR A 227 27.03 16.75 -17.33
CA THR A 227 27.82 16.59 -16.10
C THR A 227 28.95 17.61 -16.00
N ASN A 228 29.50 17.74 -14.79
CA ASN A 228 30.68 18.56 -14.51
C ASN A 228 30.51 20.03 -14.96
N GLY A 229 29.28 20.53 -14.93
CA GLY A 229 28.99 21.95 -15.06
C GLY A 229 29.18 22.68 -13.74
N TYR A 230 29.70 23.90 -13.79
CA TYR A 230 29.86 24.77 -12.62
C TYR A 230 29.40 26.20 -12.93
N ALA A 231 28.20 26.57 -12.49
CA ALA A 231 27.76 27.96 -12.55
C ALA A 231 28.37 28.74 -11.37
N GLY A 232 29.47 29.46 -11.62
CA GLY A 232 30.23 30.19 -10.59
C GLY A 232 29.55 31.45 -10.08
N GLU A 233 30.28 32.31 -9.37
CA GLU A 233 29.75 33.55 -8.76
C GLU A 233 29.09 34.52 -9.75
N ILE A 234 29.46 34.46 -11.03
CA ILE A 234 28.93 35.33 -12.08
C ILE A 234 27.64 34.74 -12.66
N GLU A 235 27.66 33.48 -13.06
CA GLU A 235 26.51 32.79 -13.65
C GLU A 235 25.44 32.42 -12.62
N GLN A 236 25.89 32.09 -11.41
CA GLN A 236 25.18 31.72 -10.19
C GLN A 236 24.27 30.48 -10.25
N LYS A 237 23.62 30.21 -11.38
CA LYS A 237 22.50 29.28 -11.48
C LYS A 237 22.63 28.37 -12.71
N GLY A 238 22.05 27.17 -12.65
CA GLY A 238 21.92 26.27 -13.81
C GLY A 238 23.25 25.63 -14.24
N GLY A 239 23.93 24.93 -13.33
CA GLY A 239 25.24 24.31 -13.62
C GLY A 239 25.19 23.30 -14.77
N GLY A 240 24.22 22.39 -14.75
CA GLY A 240 23.96 21.47 -15.85
C GLY A 240 23.23 22.15 -17.01
N LEU A 241 21.98 22.56 -16.78
CA LEU A 241 21.10 23.16 -17.76
C LEU A 241 20.50 24.48 -17.24
N TYR A 242 20.54 25.51 -18.08
CA TYR A 242 19.91 26.79 -17.80
C TYR A 242 18.95 27.19 -18.92
N VAL A 243 17.69 27.44 -18.56
CA VAL A 243 16.66 27.94 -19.49
C VAL A 243 16.22 29.33 -19.05
N PHE A 244 16.51 30.33 -19.87
CA PHE A 244 16.22 31.73 -19.58
C PHE A 244 14.76 32.06 -19.84
N SER A 245 14.24 33.10 -19.17
CA SER A 245 12.89 33.60 -19.34
C SER A 245 12.53 33.89 -20.80
N GLY A 246 11.32 33.49 -21.20
CA GLY A 246 10.84 33.57 -22.58
C GLY A 246 11.36 32.48 -23.51
N SER A 247 12.17 31.54 -23.02
CA SER A 247 12.60 30.36 -23.77
C SER A 247 11.90 29.09 -23.26
N GLY A 248 11.90 28.04 -24.07
CA GLY A 248 11.36 26.74 -23.72
C GLY A 248 12.17 25.59 -24.31
N ALA A 249 11.96 24.39 -23.76
CA ALA A 249 12.63 23.17 -24.21
C ALA A 249 11.89 21.91 -23.78
N THR A 250 12.09 20.84 -24.54
CA THR A 250 11.73 19.47 -24.15
C THR A 250 13.02 18.66 -23.94
N VAL A 251 13.20 18.11 -22.75
CA VAL A 251 14.36 17.30 -22.37
C VAL A 251 13.90 15.86 -22.12
N ASN A 252 14.45 14.92 -22.89
CA ASN A 252 13.99 13.53 -22.89
C ASN A 252 15.14 12.57 -22.63
N ASN A 253 14.94 11.60 -21.73
CA ASN A 253 15.89 10.49 -21.53
C ASN A 253 17.34 10.94 -21.26
N CYS A 254 17.51 12.02 -20.49
CA CYS A 254 18.82 12.57 -20.14
C CYS A 254 19.22 12.21 -18.71
N ILE A 255 20.52 12.12 -18.46
CA ILE A 255 21.10 12.04 -17.11
C ILE A 255 21.75 13.38 -16.81
N ILE A 256 21.20 14.16 -15.88
CA ILE A 256 21.75 15.46 -15.49
C ILE A 256 22.32 15.30 -14.08
N GLY A 257 23.63 15.16 -13.97
CA GLY A 257 24.22 14.84 -12.68
C GLY A 257 25.69 15.16 -12.48
N GLY A 258 26.09 15.34 -11.22
CA GLY A 258 27.43 15.80 -10.88
C GLY A 258 27.70 17.23 -11.33
N ASN A 259 26.67 18.09 -11.28
CA ASN A 259 26.80 19.52 -11.60
C ASN A 259 26.72 20.35 -10.33
N SER A 260 27.29 21.55 -10.38
CA SER A 260 27.29 22.49 -9.27
C SER A 260 26.90 23.90 -9.67
N SER A 261 26.27 24.62 -8.75
CA SER A 261 25.97 26.05 -8.89
C SER A 261 26.34 26.82 -7.64
N TYR A 262 26.67 28.10 -7.80
CA TYR A 262 26.93 28.98 -6.68
C TYR A 262 25.65 29.17 -5.84
N SER A 263 24.51 29.42 -6.48
CA SER A 263 23.19 29.51 -5.84
C SER A 263 22.24 28.42 -6.38
N HIS A 264 21.27 28.72 -7.24
CA HIS A 264 20.10 27.86 -7.48
C HIS A 264 20.23 26.91 -8.68
N GLY A 265 19.59 25.74 -8.61
CA GLY A 265 19.44 24.87 -9.78
C GLY A 265 20.77 24.30 -10.29
N ALA A 266 21.50 23.57 -9.46
CA ALA A 266 22.79 23.01 -9.85
C ALA A 266 22.67 22.07 -11.05
N GLY A 267 21.67 21.19 -11.04
CA GLY A 267 21.29 20.38 -12.19
C GLY A 267 20.60 21.24 -13.25
N ILE A 268 19.45 21.80 -12.91
CA ILE A 268 18.61 22.57 -13.84
C ILE A 268 18.12 23.85 -13.17
N TYR A 269 18.16 24.98 -13.89
CA TYR A 269 17.47 26.20 -13.48
C TYR A 269 16.63 26.78 -14.61
N THR A 270 15.42 27.24 -14.29
CA THR A 270 14.54 27.99 -15.20
C THR A 270 14.26 29.39 -14.69
N GLY A 271 14.28 30.38 -15.60
CA GLY A 271 13.85 31.76 -15.36
C GLY A 271 14.99 32.78 -15.22
N GLU A 272 14.59 34.04 -15.04
CA GLU A 272 15.45 35.15 -14.62
C GLU A 272 15.40 35.31 -13.10
N GLY A 273 16.48 35.79 -12.48
CA GLY A 273 16.48 36.05 -11.03
C GLY A 273 15.37 37.02 -10.62
N GLU A 274 14.85 36.82 -9.40
CA GLU A 274 13.86 37.59 -8.64
C GLU A 274 13.32 38.87 -9.32
N GLY A 275 12.12 38.80 -9.92
CA GLY A 275 11.44 39.96 -10.49
C GLY A 275 10.15 39.64 -11.27
N ASP A 276 9.07 40.36 -10.95
CA ASP A 276 7.67 40.04 -11.27
C ASP A 276 7.21 40.34 -12.72
N GLN A 277 8.12 40.35 -13.70
CA GLN A 277 7.82 40.77 -15.09
C GLN A 277 8.55 39.96 -16.19
N ALA A 278 9.22 38.86 -15.85
CA ALA A 278 9.95 38.07 -16.85
C ALA A 278 9.01 37.18 -17.69
N ALA A 279 9.31 37.02 -18.98
CA ALA A 279 8.55 36.13 -19.86
C ALA A 279 8.60 34.67 -19.36
N MET A 280 7.47 33.95 -19.44
CA MET A 280 7.35 32.59 -18.87
C MET A 280 8.30 31.60 -19.55
N VAL A 281 8.96 30.75 -18.76
CA VAL A 281 9.66 29.55 -19.27
C VAL A 281 8.68 28.40 -19.44
N LEU A 282 8.87 27.58 -20.48
CA LEU A 282 8.18 26.30 -20.66
C LEU A 282 9.21 25.17 -20.77
N LEU A 283 9.30 24.31 -19.76
CA LEU A 283 10.23 23.18 -19.77
C LEU A 283 9.50 21.86 -19.55
N TRP A 284 9.70 20.89 -20.43
CA TRP A 284 9.18 19.54 -20.28
C TRP A 284 10.34 18.56 -20.03
N LEU A 285 10.34 17.91 -18.88
CA LEU A 285 11.28 16.85 -18.51
C LEU A 285 10.55 15.52 -18.59
N ASN A 286 11.03 14.60 -19.43
CA ASN A 286 10.44 13.27 -19.55
C ASN A 286 11.54 12.19 -19.43
N LYS A 287 11.33 11.20 -18.56
CA LYS A 287 12.24 10.04 -18.42
C LYS A 287 13.68 10.45 -18.08
N CYS A 288 13.84 11.56 -17.35
CA CYS A 288 15.15 12.10 -17.01
C CYS A 288 15.59 11.66 -15.61
N ARG A 289 16.90 11.52 -15.42
CA ARG A 289 17.52 11.24 -14.12
C ARG A 289 18.36 12.44 -13.70
N ILE A 290 17.93 13.15 -12.67
CA ILE A 290 18.59 14.32 -12.12
C ILE A 290 19.25 13.88 -10.80
N LEU A 291 20.57 13.69 -10.81
CA LEU A 291 21.23 13.03 -9.69
C LEU A 291 22.55 13.67 -9.25
N SER A 292 22.81 13.66 -7.95
CA SER A 292 24.11 14.11 -7.40
C SER A 292 24.50 15.53 -7.82
N ASN A 293 23.54 16.44 -7.91
CA ASN A 293 23.82 17.86 -8.15
C ASN A 293 23.88 18.61 -6.82
N SER A 294 24.77 19.60 -6.70
CA SER A 294 24.99 20.33 -5.45
C SER A 294 25.05 21.83 -5.65
N THR A 295 24.30 22.58 -4.84
CA THR A 295 24.54 24.03 -4.72
C THR A 295 25.69 24.28 -3.73
N LEU A 296 26.26 25.48 -3.71
CA LEU A 296 27.39 25.81 -2.82
C LEU A 296 26.99 26.73 -1.66
N ILE A 297 26.27 27.82 -1.92
CA ILE A 297 25.92 28.83 -0.92
C ILE A 297 24.52 29.37 -1.21
N ASN A 298 23.60 29.29 -0.24
CA ASN A 298 22.27 29.90 -0.30
C ASN A 298 21.52 29.56 -1.59
N GLY A 299 21.63 28.29 -1.98
CA GLY A 299 21.14 27.77 -3.25
C GLY A 299 20.07 26.70 -3.07
N SER A 300 18.84 27.03 -3.45
CA SER A 300 17.69 26.11 -3.47
C SER A 300 17.57 25.35 -4.79
N GLY A 301 16.86 24.22 -4.79
CA GLY A 301 16.54 23.48 -6.01
C GLY A 301 17.74 22.76 -6.61
N ALA A 302 18.57 22.07 -5.83
CA ALA A 302 19.85 21.54 -6.34
C ALA A 302 19.67 20.62 -7.56
N GLY A 303 18.64 19.78 -7.58
CA GLY A 303 18.22 19.07 -8.78
C GLY A 303 17.60 20.01 -9.82
N LEU A 304 16.49 20.66 -9.45
CA LEU A 304 15.77 21.63 -10.28
C LEU A 304 15.33 22.85 -9.46
N GLY A 305 15.77 24.04 -9.86
CA GLY A 305 15.24 25.32 -9.37
C GLY A 305 14.34 25.99 -10.41
N ASN A 306 13.04 26.07 -10.15
CA ASN A 306 12.07 26.74 -10.99
C ASN A 306 11.82 28.17 -10.51
N GLY A 307 12.50 29.15 -11.13
CA GLY A 307 12.43 30.56 -10.77
C GLY A 307 11.39 31.39 -11.53
N GLY A 308 10.68 30.82 -12.52
CA GLY A 308 9.70 31.59 -13.29
C GLY A 308 9.23 30.90 -14.58
N GLY A 309 8.27 29.98 -14.47
CA GLY A 309 7.68 29.30 -15.62
C GLY A 309 6.82 28.08 -15.26
N LEU A 310 6.31 27.40 -16.29
CA LEU A 310 5.67 26.09 -16.18
C LEU A 310 6.70 25.02 -16.49
N VAL A 311 7.00 24.19 -15.49
CA VAL A 311 7.83 22.99 -15.66
C VAL A 311 6.96 21.76 -15.51
N LEU A 312 6.99 20.87 -16.51
CA LEU A 312 6.36 19.56 -16.43
C LEU A 312 7.44 18.49 -16.20
N VAL A 313 7.26 17.66 -15.19
CA VAL A 313 8.17 16.59 -14.79
C VAL A 313 7.40 15.28 -14.88
N ASN A 314 7.69 14.46 -15.89
CA ASN A 314 7.03 13.18 -16.12
C ASN A 314 8.04 12.03 -16.10
N ASP A 315 7.73 10.98 -15.34
CA ASP A 315 8.52 9.75 -15.35
C ASP A 315 10.01 10.00 -15.00
N CYS A 316 10.28 10.97 -14.12
CA CYS A 316 11.64 11.39 -13.79
C CYS A 316 12.10 10.89 -12.42
N LEU A 317 13.41 10.80 -12.25
CA LEU A 317 14.06 10.48 -10.98
C LEU A 317 14.93 11.65 -10.52
N PHE A 318 14.67 12.18 -9.33
CA PHE A 318 15.50 13.17 -8.64
C PHE A 318 16.13 12.51 -7.42
N THR A 319 17.44 12.27 -7.45
CA THR A 319 18.08 11.55 -6.34
C THR A 319 19.45 12.06 -5.94
N ASP A 320 19.74 12.01 -4.64
CA ASP A 320 21.03 12.43 -4.07
C ASP A 320 21.42 13.87 -4.43
N ASN A 321 20.46 14.77 -4.65
CA ASN A 321 20.74 16.18 -4.88
C ASN A 321 20.83 16.93 -3.54
N THR A 322 21.77 17.87 -3.43
CA THR A 322 22.07 18.55 -2.16
C THR A 322 22.02 20.07 -2.32
N ALA A 323 21.05 20.70 -1.66
CA ALA A 323 21.03 22.15 -1.45
C ALA A 323 21.85 22.49 -0.20
N MET A 324 22.88 23.32 -0.34
CA MET A 324 23.79 23.69 0.75
C MET A 324 23.50 25.09 1.34
N GLY A 325 23.38 25.12 2.67
CA GLY A 325 23.32 26.31 3.54
C GLY A 325 22.31 26.13 4.69
N GLU A 326 21.81 27.23 5.27
CA GLU A 326 20.93 27.21 6.45
C GLU A 326 19.45 27.50 6.15
N ASP A 327 19.12 28.14 5.03
CA ASP A 327 17.76 28.62 4.69
C ASP A 327 17.22 28.04 3.36
N GLU A 328 17.93 27.09 2.73
CA GLU A 328 17.63 26.64 1.38
C GLU A 328 16.54 25.59 1.34
N VAL A 329 15.75 25.65 0.26
CA VAL A 329 14.57 24.82 0.07
C VAL A 329 14.78 23.90 -1.14
N GLY A 330 14.25 22.67 -1.10
CA GLY A 330 14.15 21.85 -2.31
C GLY A 330 15.47 21.25 -2.75
N GLY A 331 16.01 20.27 -2.02
CA GLY A 331 17.21 19.54 -2.44
C GLY A 331 17.00 18.89 -3.82
N GLY A 332 15.86 18.20 -3.98
CA GLY A 332 15.40 17.70 -5.27
C GLY A 332 14.87 18.84 -6.15
N ILE A 333 13.76 19.46 -5.74
CA ILE A 333 13.03 20.45 -6.54
C ILE A 333 12.66 21.66 -5.68
N ALA A 334 12.97 22.86 -6.15
CA ALA A 334 12.46 24.11 -5.59
C ALA A 334 11.63 24.90 -6.59
N THR A 335 10.46 25.39 -6.17
CA THR A 335 9.58 26.24 -7.01
C THR A 335 9.38 27.60 -6.36
N ALA A 336 9.69 28.68 -7.06
CA ALA A 336 9.67 30.03 -6.52
C ALA A 336 8.76 30.96 -7.33
N HIS A 337 8.38 32.09 -6.71
CA HIS A 337 7.62 33.17 -7.37
C HIS A 337 6.32 32.67 -8.03
N ASN A 338 5.88 33.28 -9.14
CA ASN A 338 4.74 32.84 -9.94
C ASN A 338 4.94 31.53 -10.73
N ALA A 339 5.94 30.70 -10.39
CA ALA A 339 6.22 29.49 -11.13
C ALA A 339 5.30 28.32 -10.72
N THR A 340 5.03 27.44 -11.68
CA THR A 340 4.29 26.18 -11.44
C THR A 340 5.14 25.00 -11.87
N THR A 341 5.33 24.05 -10.96
CA THR A 341 5.96 22.77 -11.26
C THR A 341 4.92 21.67 -11.16
N VAL A 342 4.68 20.97 -12.27
CA VAL A 342 3.77 19.81 -12.33
C VAL A 342 4.61 18.54 -12.35
N ILE A 343 4.37 17.63 -11.41
CA ILE A 343 5.14 16.42 -11.19
C ILE A 343 4.20 15.24 -11.33
N ASN A 344 4.57 14.28 -12.16
CA ASN A 344 3.75 13.11 -12.47
C ASN A 344 4.62 11.86 -12.64
N ARG A 345 4.20 10.73 -12.05
CA ARG A 345 4.89 9.43 -12.11
C ARG A 345 6.39 9.52 -11.84
N SER A 346 6.79 10.37 -10.89
CA SER A 346 8.20 10.68 -10.66
C SER A 346 8.63 10.29 -9.25
N PHE A 347 9.92 10.01 -9.10
CA PHE A 347 10.55 9.61 -7.85
C PHE A 347 11.48 10.72 -7.39
N ILE A 348 11.30 11.20 -6.16
CA ILE A 348 12.14 12.24 -5.54
C ILE A 348 12.71 11.64 -4.26
N THR A 349 13.93 11.12 -4.32
CA THR A 349 14.47 10.24 -3.29
C THR A 349 15.88 10.57 -2.81
N GLY A 350 16.15 10.50 -1.51
CA GLY A 350 17.51 10.65 -0.98
C GLY A 350 18.11 12.06 -1.14
N ASN A 351 17.29 13.09 -1.35
CA ASN A 351 17.77 14.46 -1.52
C ASN A 351 17.96 15.14 -0.15
N HIS A 352 18.81 16.17 -0.11
CA HIS A 352 19.18 16.88 1.11
C HIS A 352 19.04 18.41 0.96
N ALA A 353 18.48 19.08 1.96
CA ALA A 353 18.39 20.55 2.05
C ALA A 353 18.19 21.00 3.49
N ALA A 354 18.14 22.32 3.72
CA ALA A 354 17.69 22.84 5.01
C ALA A 354 16.20 22.57 5.22
N SER A 355 15.36 22.97 4.27
CA SER A 355 13.93 22.66 4.27
C SER A 355 13.44 22.04 2.96
N GLY A 356 12.34 21.30 2.97
CA GLY A 356 11.75 20.78 1.73
C GLY A 356 12.72 19.88 0.95
N ALA A 357 13.48 19.00 1.61
CA ALA A 357 14.63 18.34 0.98
C ALA A 357 14.25 17.57 -0.29
N GLY A 358 13.07 16.95 -0.33
CA GLY A 358 12.47 16.47 -1.57
C GLY A 358 12.03 17.62 -2.46
N ILE A 359 10.94 18.28 -2.08
CA ILE A 359 10.29 19.36 -2.82
C ILE A 359 9.98 20.51 -1.87
N GLY A 360 10.27 21.74 -2.26
CA GLY A 360 9.71 22.88 -1.55
C GLY A 360 9.42 24.09 -2.41
N THR A 361 8.58 24.97 -1.88
CA THR A 361 8.28 26.25 -2.49
C THR A 361 9.01 27.37 -1.76
N ILE A 362 9.47 28.37 -2.51
CA ILE A 362 10.15 29.55 -1.98
C ILE A 362 9.17 30.72 -2.04
N SER A 363 8.96 31.35 -0.89
CA SER A 363 7.86 32.29 -0.67
C SER A 363 8.27 33.72 -0.31
N GLU A 364 9.55 34.08 -0.49
CA GLU A 364 10.09 35.37 -0.03
C GLU A 364 9.37 36.61 -0.57
N LEU A 365 8.62 36.49 -1.67
CA LEU A 365 7.72 37.52 -2.20
C LEU A 365 6.47 36.89 -2.80
N ALA A 366 5.28 37.35 -2.41
CA ALA A 366 4.02 36.96 -3.04
C ALA A 366 3.93 37.56 -4.47
N PRO A 367 3.52 36.76 -5.48
CA PRO A 367 2.97 35.41 -5.36
C PRO A 367 4.07 34.34 -5.31
N ALA A 368 3.87 33.33 -4.46
CA ALA A 368 4.83 32.26 -4.20
C ALA A 368 4.58 31.01 -5.07
N GLY A 369 5.59 30.13 -5.14
CA GLY A 369 5.62 28.98 -6.06
C GLY A 369 4.48 28.00 -5.83
N ARG A 370 4.01 27.37 -6.91
CA ARG A 370 2.94 26.35 -6.89
C ARG A 370 3.42 24.99 -7.35
N VAL A 371 3.03 23.94 -6.64
CA VAL A 371 3.29 22.54 -7.02
C VAL A 371 1.99 21.83 -7.33
N VAL A 372 1.96 21.08 -8.43
CA VAL A 372 0.89 20.10 -8.72
C VAL A 372 1.55 18.74 -8.84
N MET A 373 1.34 17.86 -7.88
CA MET A 373 2.03 16.57 -7.80
C MET A 373 1.02 15.43 -7.84
N ILE A 374 1.22 14.49 -8.76
CA ILE A 374 0.28 13.41 -9.04
C ILE A 374 1.03 12.09 -9.14
N ASN A 375 0.52 11.04 -8.49
CA ASN A 375 0.93 9.66 -8.75
C ASN A 375 2.45 9.45 -8.70
N SER A 376 3.09 10.03 -7.69
CA SER A 376 4.54 10.15 -7.55
C SER A 376 4.98 9.74 -6.15
N VAL A 377 6.28 9.49 -5.98
CA VAL A 377 6.87 9.03 -4.72
C VAL A 377 7.93 10.02 -4.24
N VAL A 378 7.84 10.43 -2.97
CA VAL A 378 8.85 11.26 -2.29
C VAL A 378 9.35 10.50 -1.07
N ALA A 379 10.59 9.99 -1.15
CA ALA A 379 11.07 9.05 -0.14
C ALA A 379 12.52 9.21 0.31
N GLY A 380 12.79 9.02 1.61
CA GLY A 380 14.16 8.99 2.12
C GLY A 380 14.89 10.34 2.04
N ASN A 381 14.18 11.45 1.90
CA ASN A 381 14.80 12.77 1.83
C ASN A 381 15.09 13.31 3.24
N VAL A 382 16.19 14.03 3.39
CA VAL A 382 16.70 14.48 4.69
C VAL A 382 16.75 16.00 4.72
N ALA A 383 15.93 16.61 5.57
CA ALA A 383 16.02 18.04 5.88
C ALA A 383 16.84 18.27 7.17
N THR A 384 17.47 19.43 7.33
CA THR A 384 18.07 19.81 8.62
C THR A 384 17.13 20.65 9.49
N VAL A 385 16.14 21.33 8.89
CA VAL A 385 15.23 22.26 9.57
C VAL A 385 13.78 21.75 9.57
N ALA A 386 13.18 21.55 8.40
CA ALA A 386 11.75 21.20 8.29
C ALA A 386 11.35 20.58 6.94
N GLY A 387 10.30 19.77 6.92
CA GLY A 387 9.70 19.26 5.69
C GLY A 387 10.68 18.42 4.88
N GLY A 388 11.18 17.33 5.44
CA GLY A 388 12.06 16.38 4.73
C GLY A 388 11.55 16.05 3.32
N ALA A 389 10.26 15.79 3.18
CA ALA A 389 9.60 15.53 1.91
C ALA A 389 9.13 16.82 1.23
N LEU A 390 8.21 17.55 1.88
CA LEU A 390 7.47 18.67 1.30
C LEU A 390 7.55 19.92 2.20
N TYR A 391 7.79 21.09 1.61
CA TYR A 391 7.80 22.38 2.32
C TYR A 391 7.06 23.49 1.57
N GLY A 392 6.24 24.29 2.26
CA GLY A 392 5.62 25.49 1.72
C GLY A 392 4.49 25.21 0.72
N MET A 393 3.77 24.10 0.89
CA MET A 393 2.74 23.65 -0.08
C MET A 393 1.43 24.46 -0.07
N GLY A 394 1.46 25.74 0.33
CA GLY A 394 0.38 26.69 0.09
C GLY A 394 0.30 27.15 -1.38
N ASN A 395 -0.33 28.31 -1.62
CA ASN A 395 -0.45 28.95 -2.94
C ASN A 395 -1.28 28.13 -3.96
N GLY A 396 -2.30 27.41 -3.49
CA GLY A 396 -3.16 26.56 -4.32
C GLY A 396 -2.45 25.33 -4.89
N SER A 397 -1.40 24.84 -4.23
CA SER A 397 -0.73 23.59 -4.60
C SER A 397 -1.69 22.40 -4.44
N ILE A 398 -1.58 21.40 -5.32
CA ILE A 398 -2.45 20.21 -5.32
C ILE A 398 -1.57 18.97 -5.33
N VAL A 399 -1.78 18.08 -4.37
CA VAL A 399 -1.00 16.85 -4.22
C VAL A 399 -1.98 15.68 -4.19
N THR A 400 -2.02 14.89 -5.25
CA THR A 400 -3.01 13.81 -5.43
C THR A 400 -2.34 12.47 -5.66
N ASN A 401 -2.72 11.47 -4.86
CA ASN A 401 -2.43 10.07 -5.11
C ASN A 401 -0.93 9.74 -5.07
N ASN A 402 -0.22 10.27 -4.08
CA ASN A 402 1.23 10.14 -3.93
C ASN A 402 1.60 9.33 -2.70
N THR A 403 2.80 8.76 -2.69
CA THR A 403 3.39 8.09 -1.52
C THR A 403 4.55 8.91 -0.97
N ILE A 404 4.42 9.42 0.25
CA ILE A 404 5.39 10.25 0.97
C ILE A 404 5.91 9.46 2.18
N VAL A 405 7.15 8.97 2.11
CA VAL A 405 7.60 7.95 3.07
C VAL A 405 9.07 8.05 3.48
N ASN A 406 9.39 7.74 4.74
CA ASN A 406 10.77 7.68 5.24
C ASN A 406 11.56 9.01 5.13
N ASN A 407 10.88 10.16 5.14
CA ASN A 407 11.57 11.45 5.10
C ASN A 407 11.86 11.97 6.52
N THR A 408 13.06 12.50 6.75
CA THR A 408 13.56 12.78 8.10
C THR A 408 14.02 14.22 8.29
N VAL A 409 14.05 14.69 9.53
CA VAL A 409 14.70 15.95 9.92
C VAL A 409 15.87 15.67 10.87
N SER A 410 17.04 16.28 10.66
CA SER A 410 18.26 15.91 11.39
C SER A 410 19.00 17.04 12.14
N GLY A 411 18.47 18.28 12.18
CA GLY A 411 19.12 19.42 12.86
C GLY A 411 18.64 19.67 14.28
N GLU A 412 19.17 20.69 14.97
CA GLU A 412 18.95 20.94 16.41
C GLU A 412 17.50 21.31 16.80
N THR A 413 16.61 21.49 15.83
CA THR A 413 15.14 21.59 16.02
C THR A 413 14.42 20.24 15.90
N SER A 414 15.16 19.12 15.86
CA SER A 414 14.64 17.76 15.79
C SER A 414 13.68 17.50 16.95
N GLY A 415 12.39 17.48 16.63
CA GLY A 415 11.30 17.39 17.60
C GLY A 415 10.09 18.27 17.27
N GLU A 416 10.29 19.49 16.76
CA GLU A 416 9.17 20.44 16.54
C GLU A 416 8.66 20.46 15.08
N ASN A 417 9.47 20.04 14.10
CA ASN A 417 9.14 20.13 12.68
C ASN A 417 9.10 18.75 12.00
N PRO A 418 8.10 18.48 11.13
CA PRO A 418 7.90 17.18 10.51
C PRO A 418 8.84 16.91 9.33
N GLY A 419 9.18 15.64 9.16
CA GLY A 419 9.85 15.08 8.00
C GLY A 419 8.95 14.93 6.79
N GLY A 420 7.63 14.77 6.98
CA GLY A 420 6.69 14.61 5.86
C GLY A 420 6.37 15.94 5.18
N LEU A 421 5.43 16.71 5.73
CA LEU A 421 4.98 17.99 5.18
C LEU A 421 5.08 19.12 6.21
N PHE A 422 5.87 20.15 5.91
CA PHE A 422 5.76 21.44 6.57
C PHE A 422 4.96 22.39 5.67
N TYR A 423 3.70 22.62 6.02
CA TYR A 423 2.79 23.46 5.26
C TYR A 423 2.88 24.92 5.72
N ASP A 424 3.07 25.82 4.75
CA ASP A 424 3.06 27.27 4.95
C ASP A 424 2.35 27.93 3.77
N ASN A 425 1.49 28.90 4.04
CA ASN A 425 0.69 29.60 3.03
C ASN A 425 0.72 31.13 3.21
N PRO A 426 1.79 31.79 2.75
CA PRO A 426 1.89 33.25 2.83
C PRO A 426 1.04 34.00 1.80
N SER A 427 0.50 33.34 0.77
CA SER A 427 -0.34 33.99 -0.26
C SER A 427 -1.82 34.07 0.11
N GLY A 428 -2.29 33.21 1.02
CA GLY A 428 -3.69 33.11 1.40
C GLY A 428 -4.54 32.15 0.53
N ASP A 429 -3.96 31.54 -0.50
CA ASP A 429 -4.63 30.51 -1.33
C ASP A 429 -4.25 29.11 -0.84
N ASP A 430 -5.20 28.40 -0.23
CA ASP A 430 -4.92 27.11 0.41
C ASP A 430 -4.69 25.96 -0.58
N GLY A 431 -3.75 25.08 -0.24
CA GLY A 431 -3.44 23.86 -0.98
C GLY A 431 -4.40 22.71 -0.65
N ALA A 432 -4.38 21.65 -1.47
CA ALA A 432 -5.25 20.50 -1.31
C ALA A 432 -4.54 19.15 -1.56
N PHE A 433 -4.90 18.15 -0.76
CA PHE A 433 -4.26 16.85 -0.68
C PHE A 433 -5.31 15.74 -0.76
N TYR A 434 -5.15 14.81 -1.70
CA TYR A 434 -6.09 13.72 -1.99
C TYR A 434 -5.41 12.38 -2.17
N ASN A 435 -5.97 11.28 -1.67
CA ASN A 435 -5.49 9.90 -1.90
C ASN A 435 -4.00 9.69 -1.60
N ASN A 436 -3.37 10.50 -0.73
CA ASN A 436 -1.94 10.37 -0.46
C ASN A 436 -1.68 9.49 0.76
N ILE A 437 -0.53 8.82 0.77
CA ILE A 437 0.01 8.10 1.93
C ILE A 437 1.18 8.90 2.51
N PHE A 438 1.12 9.27 3.78
CA PHE A 438 2.21 9.81 4.57
C PHE A 438 2.57 8.83 5.70
N THR A 439 3.70 8.13 5.60
CA THR A 439 4.12 7.11 6.58
C THR A 439 5.62 7.15 6.86
N ARG A 440 6.02 6.80 8.07
CA ARG A 440 7.41 6.66 8.54
C ARG A 440 8.26 7.91 8.33
N ASN A 441 7.61 9.06 8.27
CA ASN A 441 8.31 10.33 8.27
C ASN A 441 8.59 10.72 9.73
N ASP A 442 9.67 11.46 9.96
CA ASP A 442 10.00 12.03 11.28
C ASP A 442 9.00 13.13 11.67
N GLY A 443 7.79 12.73 12.06
CA GLY A 443 6.60 13.60 12.05
C GLY A 443 5.98 13.70 10.66
N ALA A 444 4.65 13.53 10.57
CA ALA A 444 3.97 13.45 9.28
C ALA A 444 3.62 14.82 8.69
N THR A 445 2.92 15.69 9.41
CA THR A 445 2.50 17.00 8.89
C THR A 445 2.50 18.07 9.98
N TYR A 446 2.78 19.32 9.58
CA TYR A 446 2.70 20.50 10.44
C TYR A 446 2.23 21.70 9.61
N THR A 447 1.27 22.45 10.13
CA THR A 447 0.70 23.62 9.44
C THR A 447 1.10 24.88 10.19
N ASN A 448 1.99 25.67 9.60
CA ASN A 448 2.46 26.93 10.15
C ASN A 448 1.48 28.09 9.87
N SER A 449 0.92 28.14 8.66
CA SER A 449 -0.07 29.14 8.25
C SER A 449 -0.99 28.62 7.13
N GLY A 450 -2.23 29.12 7.05
CA GLY A 450 -3.25 28.67 6.08
C GLY A 450 -4.14 27.53 6.59
N ASN A 451 -5.10 27.09 5.76
CA ASN A 451 -6.04 25.99 6.03
C ASN A 451 -6.05 24.98 4.86
N PRO A 452 -5.05 24.10 4.75
CA PRO A 452 -5.02 23.09 3.69
C PRO A 452 -6.22 22.14 3.74
N VAL A 453 -6.65 21.67 2.57
CA VAL A 453 -7.69 20.64 2.44
C VAL A 453 -7.04 19.26 2.39
N PHE A 454 -7.42 18.37 3.30
CA PHE A 454 -7.05 16.95 3.26
C PHE A 454 -8.31 16.10 3.12
N GLN A 455 -8.39 15.28 2.06
CA GLN A 455 -9.49 14.34 1.83
C GLN A 455 -8.95 12.98 1.38
N PHE A 456 -9.43 11.88 1.96
CA PHE A 456 -8.99 10.52 1.62
C PHE A 456 -7.45 10.37 1.65
N ASN A 457 -6.78 10.85 2.70
CA ASN A 457 -5.33 10.64 2.85
C ASN A 457 -5.08 9.76 4.06
N TYR A 458 -4.05 8.93 3.96
CA TYR A 458 -3.48 8.21 5.07
C TYR A 458 -2.32 9.03 5.66
N ILE A 459 -2.32 9.29 6.98
CA ILE A 459 -1.28 10.06 7.67
C ILE A 459 -0.91 9.40 9.01
N GLU A 460 0.32 8.89 9.12
CA GLU A 460 0.81 8.21 10.33
C GLU A 460 1.08 9.19 11.48
N GLY A 461 0.63 8.87 12.70
CA GLY A 461 1.01 9.60 13.93
C GLY A 461 0.11 10.76 14.38
N THR A 462 -1.00 11.05 13.69
CA THR A 462 -1.96 12.12 14.12
C THR A 462 -3.27 11.59 14.69
N GLY A 463 -3.47 10.27 14.74
CA GLY A 463 -4.70 9.63 15.19
C GLY A 463 -5.89 9.75 14.24
N ASP A 464 -5.72 10.40 13.09
CA ASP A 464 -6.81 10.72 12.19
C ASP A 464 -7.09 9.59 11.19
N GLU A 465 -7.88 8.59 11.60
CA GLU A 465 -8.46 7.56 10.72
C GLU A 465 -9.83 8.00 10.12
N THR A 466 -10.24 9.27 10.24
CA THR A 466 -11.61 9.71 9.92
C THR A 466 -11.94 9.89 8.42
N ASN A 467 -11.11 9.41 7.50
CA ASN A 467 -11.32 9.61 6.05
C ASN A 467 -11.31 8.33 5.22
N ILE A 468 -11.39 7.17 5.88
CA ILE A 468 -11.20 5.86 5.23
C ILE A 468 -12.52 5.13 4.94
N ASP A 469 -13.65 5.41 5.62
CA ASP A 469 -14.89 4.64 5.39
C ASP A 469 -16.18 5.48 5.41
N ASP A 470 -16.72 5.86 4.24
CA ASP A 470 -18.18 5.93 4.01
C ASP A 470 -18.53 6.02 2.50
N PRO A 471 -18.95 4.92 1.85
CA PRO A 471 -19.44 4.93 0.46
C PRO A 471 -20.95 5.20 0.33
N VAL A 472 -21.71 5.35 1.43
CA VAL A 472 -23.18 5.26 1.44
C VAL A 472 -23.87 6.62 1.72
N TYR A 473 -23.20 7.61 2.31
CA TYR A 473 -23.80 8.92 2.57
C TYR A 473 -23.11 10.08 1.82
N GLY A 474 -23.76 10.57 0.76
CA GLY A 474 -23.50 11.92 0.25
C GLY A 474 -23.61 12.97 1.37
N PRO A 475 -22.89 14.10 1.25
CA PRO A 475 -22.17 14.75 2.35
C PRO A 475 -23.09 15.15 3.51
N GLN A 476 -23.20 14.32 4.55
CA GLN A 476 -23.77 14.66 5.86
C GLN A 476 -23.19 13.76 6.95
N PHE A 477 -22.34 14.32 7.81
CA PHE A 477 -21.97 13.73 9.10
C PHE A 477 -23.22 13.66 9.99
N VAL A 478 -23.61 12.46 10.42
CA VAL A 478 -24.57 12.23 11.51
C VAL A 478 -23.86 11.43 12.59
N ALA A 479 -23.65 12.03 13.77
CA ALA A 479 -23.04 11.37 14.92
C ALA A 479 -24.09 10.64 15.79
N PRO A 480 -23.72 9.50 16.42
CA PRO A 480 -24.47 8.90 17.52
C PRO A 480 -24.33 9.71 18.83
N THR A 481 -25.26 9.53 19.76
CA THR A 481 -25.41 10.36 20.97
C THR A 481 -24.50 9.98 22.14
N ILE A 482 -23.95 11.01 22.78
CA ILE A 482 -23.17 11.07 24.04
C ILE A 482 -23.88 10.40 25.23
N SER A 483 -23.20 9.44 25.87
CA SER A 483 -23.36 9.24 27.32
C SER A 483 -22.12 8.84 28.14
N ASP A 484 -20.99 8.34 27.61
CA ASP A 484 -20.01 7.67 28.50
C ASP A 484 -18.51 7.93 28.26
N ILE A 485 -18.02 9.18 28.39
CA ILE A 485 -16.57 9.42 28.60
C ILE A 485 -16.34 10.47 29.71
N SER A 486 -15.63 10.06 30.76
CA SER A 486 -15.18 10.91 31.89
C SER A 486 -13.65 11.08 31.84
N VAL A 487 -13.15 12.31 32.04
CA VAL A 487 -11.71 12.66 31.98
C VAL A 487 -11.21 13.09 33.37
N PRO A 488 -10.02 12.64 33.85
CA PRO A 488 -9.50 12.98 35.19
C PRO A 488 -8.70 14.30 35.24
N ASP A 489 -8.76 15.01 36.37
CA ASP A 489 -8.15 16.31 36.63
C ASP A 489 -6.59 16.30 36.70
N GLY A 490 -5.91 17.19 35.96
CA GLY A 490 -4.47 17.50 36.10
C GLY A 490 -4.01 18.79 35.39
N GLU A 491 -3.30 19.68 36.10
CA GLU A 491 -2.90 21.05 35.69
C GLU A 491 -1.72 21.14 34.68
N TRP A 492 -1.71 22.18 33.84
CA TRP A 492 -0.71 22.51 32.82
C TRP A 492 0.14 23.75 33.16
N SER A 493 1.43 23.76 32.79
CA SER A 493 2.33 24.93 32.87
C SER A 493 3.06 25.15 31.54
N GLY A 494 2.89 26.31 30.89
CA GLY A 494 3.21 26.48 29.45
C GLY A 494 4.22 27.56 29.06
N HIS A 495 4.20 27.96 27.78
CA HIS A 495 4.62 29.28 27.28
C HIS A 495 4.18 29.53 25.81
N SER A 496 3.28 30.48 25.56
CA SER A 496 3.28 31.31 24.34
C SER A 496 2.36 32.54 24.53
N GLN A 497 2.71 33.65 23.87
CA GLN A 497 2.13 34.97 24.12
C GLN A 497 0.73 35.10 23.49
N ASP A 498 -0.20 35.70 24.25
CA ASP A 498 -1.60 36.02 23.92
C ASP A 498 -2.73 35.04 24.34
N VAL A 499 -2.49 34.14 25.29
CA VAL A 499 -3.59 33.42 25.98
C VAL A 499 -3.60 33.78 27.48
N PRO A 500 -4.74 34.23 28.07
CA PRO A 500 -4.83 34.48 29.51
C PRO A 500 -4.51 33.22 30.32
N ALA A 501 -3.61 33.36 31.29
CA ALA A 501 -3.24 32.31 32.23
C ALA A 501 -4.45 31.77 33.01
N CYS A 502 -4.44 30.44 33.24
CA CYS A 502 -5.45 29.58 33.88
C CYS A 502 -6.57 29.07 32.96
N ARG A 503 -6.35 27.93 32.28
CA ARG A 503 -7.42 27.06 31.75
C ARG A 503 -6.97 25.60 31.87
N THR A 504 -7.81 24.75 32.44
CA THR A 504 -7.47 23.37 32.81
C THR A 504 -8.37 22.33 32.14
N THR A 505 -9.33 22.74 31.30
CA THR A 505 -10.27 21.84 30.61
C THR A 505 -10.59 22.29 29.17
N LEU A 506 -11.00 21.36 28.31
CA LEU A 506 -11.49 21.62 26.94
C LEU A 506 -12.75 22.54 26.94
N GLU A 507 -13.51 22.50 28.02
CA GLU A 507 -14.72 23.28 28.25
C GLU A 507 -14.42 24.78 28.46
N ASP A 508 -13.25 25.12 29.02
CA ASP A 508 -12.77 26.50 29.18
C ASP A 508 -12.32 27.14 27.85
N CYS A 509 -11.97 26.35 26.83
CA CYS A 509 -11.68 26.83 25.48
C CYS A 509 -12.97 27.16 24.69
N ARG A 510 -14.10 26.54 25.04
CA ARG A 510 -15.41 26.69 24.36
C ARG A 510 -16.05 28.07 24.57
N ALA A 511 -15.67 28.79 25.63
CA ALA A 511 -16.33 30.04 26.04
C ALA A 511 -16.04 31.25 25.14
N ASP A 512 -14.97 31.23 24.34
CA ASP A 512 -14.51 32.40 23.57
C ASP A 512 -14.74 32.30 22.05
N TYR A 513 -15.18 31.15 21.54
CA TYR A 513 -15.36 30.94 20.09
C TYR A 513 -16.82 30.72 19.74
N THR A 514 -17.28 31.39 18.69
CA THR A 514 -18.62 31.16 18.14
C THR A 514 -18.67 29.82 17.38
N PRO A 515 -19.84 29.18 17.25
CA PRO A 515 -19.99 27.98 16.42
C PRO A 515 -19.41 28.21 15.01
N ASN A 516 -18.68 27.22 14.48
CA ASN A 516 -17.94 27.23 13.20
C ASN A 516 -16.61 28.01 13.15
N GLU A 517 -16.18 28.70 14.21
CA GLU A 517 -14.96 29.53 14.17
C GLU A 517 -13.64 28.72 14.24
N LEU A 518 -13.73 27.44 14.61
CA LEU A 518 -12.63 26.47 14.72
C LEU A 518 -12.69 25.34 13.68
N TYR A 519 -13.65 25.37 12.75
CA TYR A 519 -13.83 24.36 11.72
C TYR A 519 -12.59 24.27 10.82
N GLY A 520 -11.92 23.12 10.81
CA GLY A 520 -10.69 22.88 10.03
C GLY A 520 -9.41 23.50 10.62
N LYS A 521 -9.41 23.90 11.90
CA LYS A 521 -8.23 24.43 12.59
C LYS A 521 -7.57 23.37 13.49
N PHE A 522 -6.24 23.38 13.53
CA PHE A 522 -5.44 22.57 14.45
C PHE A 522 -5.39 23.19 15.84
N LEU A 523 -5.63 22.39 16.89
CA LEU A 523 -5.38 22.79 18.27
C LEU A 523 -4.09 22.09 18.74
N ALA A 524 -3.06 22.85 19.10
CA ALA A 524 -1.84 22.31 19.69
C ALA A 524 -2.06 22.04 21.19
N ILE A 525 -1.88 20.80 21.61
CA ILE A 525 -1.99 20.37 23.01
C ILE A 525 -0.60 19.86 23.43
N ASP A 526 0.08 20.68 24.26
CA ASP A 526 1.32 20.46 25.02
C ASP A 526 2.60 20.43 24.20
N ILE A 527 3.36 21.52 24.31
CA ILE A 527 4.62 21.72 23.59
C ILE A 527 5.74 20.85 24.19
N ASP A 528 5.59 20.34 25.42
CA ASP A 528 6.64 19.59 26.10
C ASP A 528 6.52 18.06 25.94
N LYS A 529 5.49 17.53 25.25
CA LYS A 529 5.24 16.08 25.15
C LYS A 529 4.96 15.48 23.76
N MET A 530 4.88 16.28 22.69
CA MET A 530 4.77 15.79 21.30
C MET A 530 3.71 14.70 21.05
N GLU A 531 2.55 14.77 21.70
CA GLU A 531 1.45 13.83 21.43
C GLU A 531 0.17 14.62 21.16
N LEU A 532 -0.43 14.34 19.99
CA LEU A 532 -1.78 14.68 19.55
C LEU A 532 -1.99 16.03 18.80
N TYR A 533 -2.35 15.92 17.51
CA TYR A 533 -2.92 17.00 16.69
C TYR A 533 -4.37 16.63 16.32
N ALA A 534 -5.36 17.22 16.97
CA ALA A 534 -6.77 16.96 16.65
C ALA A 534 -7.29 17.95 15.58
N ILE A 535 -8.02 17.45 14.57
CA ILE A 535 -8.83 18.28 13.67
C ILE A 535 -10.15 18.59 14.38
N VAL A 536 -10.37 19.87 14.70
CA VAL A 536 -11.60 20.30 15.38
C VAL A 536 -12.73 20.46 14.35
N SER A 537 -13.72 19.56 14.36
CA SER A 537 -15.02 19.79 13.72
C SER A 537 -15.97 20.50 14.69
N ASN A 538 -15.91 21.83 14.79
CA ASN A 538 -16.87 22.58 15.61
C ASN A 538 -18.21 22.69 14.86
N THR A 539 -19.06 21.68 14.99
CA THR A 539 -20.52 21.89 14.99
C THR A 539 -20.98 22.07 16.44
N SER A 540 -22.15 22.67 16.66
CA SER A 540 -22.56 23.31 17.93
C SER A 540 -22.50 22.47 19.22
N THR A 541 -22.05 21.22 19.22
CA THR A 541 -22.07 20.33 20.40
C THR A 541 -20.87 19.41 20.66
N GLU A 542 -19.83 19.27 19.81
CA GLU A 542 -18.81 18.23 20.06
C GLU A 542 -17.40 18.54 19.51
N ILE A 543 -16.36 17.99 20.16
CA ILE A 543 -14.96 17.93 19.70
C ILE A 543 -14.55 16.45 19.76
N VAL A 544 -14.14 15.87 18.62
CA VAL A 544 -13.77 14.45 18.48
C VAL A 544 -12.24 14.32 18.42
N ILE A 545 -11.69 13.32 19.11
CA ILE A 545 -10.29 12.86 18.99
C ILE A 545 -10.37 11.33 18.79
N ALA A 546 -10.09 10.84 17.57
CA ALA A 546 -9.73 9.45 17.29
C ALA A 546 -8.19 9.39 17.24
N GLY A 547 -7.49 8.40 17.80
CA GLY A 547 -7.15 7.08 17.22
C GLY A 547 -5.62 6.87 17.36
N ILE A 548 -5.11 5.63 17.40
CA ILE A 548 -3.66 5.32 17.45
C ILE A 548 -3.25 4.54 16.20
N ILE A 549 -2.18 5.05 15.57
CA ILE A 549 -1.18 4.50 14.63
C ILE A 549 -1.40 3.06 14.09
N SER A 550 -1.70 2.91 12.79
CA SER A 550 -1.62 1.62 12.06
C SER A 550 -0.95 1.80 10.70
N ASP A 551 -0.02 0.93 10.29
CA ASP A 551 0.83 0.97 9.06
C ASP A 551 0.02 0.90 7.74
N PRO A 552 0.34 1.65 6.66
CA PRO A 552 -0.37 1.54 5.38
C PRO A 552 -0.06 0.26 4.59
N GLY A 553 0.77 -0.65 5.11
CA GLY A 553 1.03 -1.96 4.52
C GLY A 553 1.81 -1.90 3.21
N LEU A 554 3.07 -1.40 3.21
CA LEU A 554 3.91 -1.31 2.00
C LEU A 554 4.94 -2.44 1.91
N VAL A 555 5.14 -3.03 0.72
CA VAL A 555 5.89 -4.28 0.48
C VAL A 555 7.31 -4.27 1.03
N GLY A 556 8.08 -3.18 0.96
CA GLY A 556 9.41 -3.19 1.55
C GLY A 556 10.09 -1.84 1.70
N TYR A 557 10.19 -1.36 2.94
CA TYR A 557 10.83 -0.09 3.28
C TYR A 557 12.34 -0.04 3.02
N LYS A 558 13.02 -1.20 2.94
CA LYS A 558 14.48 -1.31 2.75
C LYS A 558 14.92 -1.35 1.27
N LEU A 559 14.01 -1.65 0.34
CA LEU A 559 14.32 -1.83 -1.09
C LEU A 559 13.82 -0.68 -1.97
N PHE A 560 13.27 0.38 -1.38
CA PHE A 560 12.54 1.44 -2.11
C PHE A 560 11.35 0.88 -2.90
N ASP A 561 10.73 -0.20 -2.42
CA ASP A 561 9.50 -0.74 -2.97
C ASP A 561 8.32 -0.30 -2.11
N PHE A 562 7.53 0.61 -2.65
CA PHE A 562 6.43 1.29 -1.95
C PHE A 562 5.06 0.83 -2.47
N ARG A 563 5.00 -0.34 -3.12
CA ARG A 563 3.76 -1.01 -3.48
C ARG A 563 2.99 -1.45 -2.23
N LEU A 564 1.68 -1.57 -2.36
CA LEU A 564 0.80 -2.05 -1.30
C LEU A 564 0.98 -3.57 -1.13
N ARG A 565 1.01 -4.04 0.11
CA ARG A 565 0.99 -5.46 0.47
C ARG A 565 -0.46 -5.93 0.48
N GLY A 566 -0.75 -6.91 -0.35
CA GLY A 566 -1.97 -7.71 -0.27
C GLY A 566 -1.75 -8.99 0.52
N GLY A 567 -2.59 -10.00 0.29
CA GLY A 567 -2.34 -11.37 0.75
C GLY A 567 -3.22 -11.81 1.89
N VAL A 568 -3.52 -10.89 2.79
CA VAL A 568 -4.40 -11.13 3.92
C VAL A 568 -5.33 -9.92 4.04
N PRO A 569 -6.65 -10.14 4.13
CA PRO A 569 -7.60 -9.06 4.37
C PRO A 569 -7.17 -8.19 5.56
N GLY A 570 -6.96 -6.89 5.32
CA GLY A 570 -6.55 -5.92 6.34
C GLY A 570 -5.05 -5.59 6.42
N LEU A 571 -4.16 -6.29 5.68
CA LEU A 571 -2.72 -6.00 5.70
C LEU A 571 -2.33 -4.61 5.17
N SER A 572 -3.08 -4.08 4.21
CA SER A 572 -2.91 -2.72 3.70
C SER A 572 -4.25 -1.98 3.74
N LYS A 573 -4.37 -1.03 4.68
CA LYS A 573 -5.52 -0.12 4.76
C LYS A 573 -5.56 0.91 3.62
N ALA A 574 -4.57 0.89 2.72
CA ALA A 574 -4.56 1.75 1.55
C ALA A 574 -5.25 1.12 0.34
N ILE A 575 -5.51 -0.18 0.36
CA ILE A 575 -6.26 -0.87 -0.69
C ILE A 575 -7.74 -0.46 -0.58
N ASP A 576 -8.34 -0.09 -1.71
CA ASP A 576 -9.74 0.35 -1.90
C ASP A 576 -10.19 1.58 -1.08
N ALA A 577 -9.26 2.26 -0.40
CA ALA A 577 -9.57 3.33 0.55
C ALA A 577 -9.51 4.76 -0.05
N GLY A 578 -9.13 4.88 -1.32
CA GLY A 578 -9.06 6.14 -2.06
C GLY A 578 -10.37 6.52 -2.76
N THR A 579 -10.47 7.77 -3.20
CA THR A 579 -11.65 8.23 -3.96
C THR A 579 -11.35 8.45 -5.45
N SER A 580 -12.27 8.06 -6.31
CA SER A 580 -12.26 8.41 -7.74
C SER A 580 -12.58 9.89 -8.02
N MET A 581 -13.03 10.63 -7.01
CA MET A 581 -13.37 12.05 -7.12
C MET A 581 -12.17 12.99 -6.91
N ALA A 582 -10.98 12.44 -6.68
CA ALA A 582 -9.76 13.22 -6.42
C ALA A 582 -9.36 14.07 -7.64
N PRO A 583 -9.10 15.39 -7.47
CA PRO A 583 -8.70 16.26 -8.56
C PRO A 583 -7.40 15.81 -9.22
N GLY A 584 -7.45 15.58 -10.54
CA GLY A 584 -6.26 15.20 -11.31
C GLY A 584 -5.83 13.73 -11.14
N LEU A 585 -6.67 12.88 -10.55
CA LEU A 585 -6.42 11.45 -10.46
C LEU A 585 -6.19 10.83 -11.87
N PRO A 586 -5.06 10.15 -12.11
CA PRO A 586 -4.79 9.51 -13.39
C PRO A 586 -5.58 8.20 -13.53
N THR A 587 -5.80 7.75 -14.77
CA THR A 587 -6.50 6.49 -15.07
C THR A 587 -5.64 5.24 -14.83
N VAL A 588 -4.35 5.42 -14.56
CA VAL A 588 -3.38 4.36 -14.29
C VAL A 588 -2.50 4.77 -13.13
N ASP A 589 -1.98 3.79 -12.39
CA ASP A 589 -1.03 3.98 -11.30
C ASP A 589 0.38 4.36 -11.82
N ILE A 590 1.37 4.42 -10.92
CA ILE A 590 2.75 4.76 -11.30
C ILE A 590 3.44 3.68 -12.16
N THR A 591 2.99 2.43 -12.08
CA THR A 591 3.49 1.31 -12.89
C THR A 591 2.75 1.13 -14.22
N LEU A 592 1.76 2.00 -14.50
CA LEU A 592 0.87 1.98 -15.66
C LEU A 592 -0.21 0.89 -15.60
N GLN A 593 -0.44 0.30 -14.42
CA GLN A 593 -1.57 -0.56 -14.16
C GLN A 593 -2.87 0.27 -14.17
N PRO A 594 -3.95 -0.22 -14.81
CA PRO A 594 -5.26 0.44 -14.77
C PRO A 594 -5.78 0.58 -13.35
N ARG A 595 -6.44 1.71 -13.05
CA ARG A 595 -7.25 1.84 -11.84
C ARG A 595 -8.66 1.37 -12.13
N THR A 596 -8.96 0.12 -11.80
CA THR A 596 -10.24 -0.55 -12.09
C THR A 596 -10.88 -1.01 -10.80
N GLY A 597 -12.09 -0.53 -10.49
CA GLY A 597 -12.78 -0.86 -9.24
C GLY A 597 -12.77 0.29 -8.25
N ALA A 598 -12.67 -0.03 -6.96
CA ALA A 598 -12.35 0.95 -5.93
C ALA A 598 -10.89 1.41 -6.11
N ILE A 599 -10.59 2.64 -5.66
CA ILE A 599 -9.31 3.28 -5.92
C ILE A 599 -8.44 3.11 -4.69
N ASP A 600 -7.18 2.72 -4.89
CA ASP A 600 -6.25 2.68 -3.77
C ASP A 600 -5.69 4.06 -3.41
N MET A 601 -5.34 4.23 -2.13
CA MET A 601 -4.53 5.37 -1.72
C MET A 601 -3.06 5.15 -2.11
N GLY A 602 -2.38 6.24 -2.47
CA GLY A 602 -0.96 6.24 -2.80
C GLY A 602 -0.68 5.97 -4.28
N ALA A 603 0.61 5.93 -4.62
CA ALA A 603 1.06 5.93 -6.01
C ALA A 603 0.82 4.61 -6.77
N TYR A 604 0.55 3.51 -6.05
CA TYR A 604 0.39 2.17 -6.61
C TYR A 604 -1.06 1.73 -6.49
N GLU A 605 -1.51 0.91 -7.45
CA GLU A 605 -2.73 0.12 -7.32
C GLU A 605 -2.32 -1.32 -6.99
N PHE A 606 -3.05 -1.97 -6.11
CA PHE A 606 -3.01 -3.39 -5.84
C PHE A 606 -3.94 -4.08 -6.83
N VAL A 607 -3.39 -5.05 -7.54
CA VAL A 607 -4.13 -5.89 -8.48
C VAL A 607 -3.75 -7.32 -8.17
N ASP A 608 -4.78 -8.14 -7.96
CA ASP A 608 -4.73 -9.57 -7.70
C ASP A 608 -5.82 -10.19 -8.56
N THR A 609 -5.41 -10.74 -9.70
CA THR A 609 -6.32 -11.14 -10.78
C THR A 609 -6.97 -12.50 -10.50
N ASP A 610 -6.32 -13.40 -9.77
CA ASP A 610 -6.86 -14.72 -9.44
C ASP A 610 -7.42 -14.84 -8.02
N GLY A 611 -7.21 -13.82 -7.19
CA GLY A 611 -7.81 -13.67 -5.87
C GLY A 611 -7.13 -14.49 -4.78
N ASP A 612 -5.90 -14.95 -5.00
CA ASP A 612 -5.16 -15.76 -4.03
C ASP A 612 -4.42 -14.93 -2.96
N GLY A 613 -4.52 -13.60 -3.07
CA GLY A 613 -3.93 -12.62 -2.18
C GLY A 613 -2.59 -12.09 -2.67
N ILE A 614 -1.94 -12.71 -3.65
CA ILE A 614 -0.68 -12.22 -4.20
C ILE A 614 -0.97 -11.19 -5.29
N ALA A 615 -0.13 -10.16 -5.37
CA ALA A 615 -0.31 -9.18 -6.44
C ALA A 615 0.27 -9.67 -7.76
N ASP A 616 -0.43 -9.40 -8.87
CA ASP A 616 -0.01 -9.74 -10.25
C ASP A 616 1.44 -9.34 -10.53
N TRP A 617 1.85 -8.15 -10.07
CA TRP A 617 3.21 -7.64 -10.33
C TRP A 617 4.28 -8.51 -9.66
N TRP A 618 3.96 -9.11 -8.51
CA TRP A 618 4.87 -9.96 -7.75
C TRP A 618 5.00 -11.31 -8.42
N GLU A 619 3.88 -11.87 -8.88
CA GLU A 619 3.85 -13.10 -9.68
C GLU A 619 4.63 -12.93 -11.00
N GLU A 620 4.38 -11.85 -11.74
CA GLU A 620 5.11 -11.51 -12.95
C GLU A 620 6.62 -11.34 -12.70
N LYS A 621 7.00 -10.75 -11.56
CA LYS A 621 8.40 -10.56 -11.17
C LYS A 621 9.12 -11.89 -10.97
N PHE A 622 8.45 -12.90 -10.42
CA PHE A 622 9.03 -14.22 -10.16
C PHE A 622 8.71 -15.27 -11.23
N GLY A 623 7.89 -14.90 -12.22
CA GLY A 623 7.56 -15.73 -13.38
C GLY A 623 6.41 -16.71 -13.15
N PHE A 624 5.57 -16.45 -12.15
CA PHE A 624 4.27 -17.10 -11.96
C PHE A 624 3.22 -16.50 -12.92
N ASP A 625 2.06 -17.14 -13.01
CA ASP A 625 0.98 -16.78 -13.93
C ASP A 625 -0.15 -16.12 -13.12
N PRO A 626 -0.39 -14.79 -13.24
CA PRO A 626 -1.42 -14.05 -12.46
C PRO A 626 -2.87 -14.50 -12.63
N LEU A 627 -3.10 -15.61 -13.32
CA LEU A 627 -4.39 -16.23 -13.56
C LEU A 627 -4.53 -17.57 -12.82
N VAL A 628 -3.55 -17.94 -11.98
CA VAL A 628 -3.40 -19.25 -11.37
C VAL A 628 -3.08 -19.09 -9.88
N ALA A 629 -4.11 -19.26 -9.05
CA ALA A 629 -3.96 -19.23 -7.59
C ALA A 629 -2.90 -20.23 -7.11
N ASP A 630 -1.75 -19.70 -6.70
CA ASP A 630 -0.53 -20.43 -6.36
C ASP A 630 0.13 -19.97 -5.05
N ALA A 631 -0.54 -19.11 -4.30
CA ALA A 631 -0.20 -18.61 -2.97
C ALA A 631 0.33 -19.66 -1.97
N ASP A 632 -0.14 -20.90 -2.06
CA ASP A 632 0.24 -22.02 -1.18
C ASP A 632 1.45 -22.84 -1.68
N LEU A 633 1.99 -22.53 -2.86
CA LEU A 633 3.16 -23.24 -3.39
C LEU A 633 4.45 -22.76 -2.70
N ASP A 634 5.40 -23.68 -2.59
CA ASP A 634 6.78 -23.46 -2.11
C ASP A 634 7.75 -23.94 -3.22
N PRO A 635 8.06 -23.07 -4.21
CA PRO A 635 8.79 -23.48 -5.40
C PRO A 635 10.30 -23.70 -5.18
N ASP A 636 10.89 -23.07 -4.17
CA ASP A 636 12.31 -23.24 -3.80
C ASP A 636 12.55 -24.22 -2.64
N SER A 637 11.47 -24.74 -2.04
CA SER A 637 11.48 -25.76 -0.99
C SER A 637 12.15 -25.31 0.29
N ASP A 638 12.04 -24.02 0.62
CA ASP A 638 12.58 -23.42 1.83
C ASP A 638 11.59 -23.41 3.01
N THR A 639 10.41 -24.01 2.79
CA THR A 639 9.26 -24.15 3.70
C THR A 639 8.31 -22.95 3.75
N PHE A 640 8.61 -21.85 3.06
CA PHE A 640 7.70 -20.72 2.93
C PHE A 640 6.85 -20.84 1.66
N THR A 641 5.57 -20.50 1.79
CA THR A 641 4.71 -20.41 0.60
C THR A 641 4.90 -19.06 -0.09
N ASN A 642 4.54 -18.99 -1.37
CA ASN A 642 4.54 -17.76 -2.17
C ASN A 642 3.86 -16.60 -1.41
N LEU A 643 2.75 -16.85 -0.72
CA LEU A 643 2.02 -15.84 0.05
C LEU A 643 2.83 -15.30 1.23
N PHE A 644 3.54 -16.19 1.94
CA PHE A 644 4.41 -15.79 3.04
C PHE A 644 5.57 -14.96 2.56
N GLU A 645 6.10 -15.30 1.40
CA GLU A 645 7.22 -14.58 0.84
C GLU A 645 6.81 -13.24 0.24
N TYR A 646 5.61 -13.17 -0.32
CA TYR A 646 4.99 -11.91 -0.70
C TYR A 646 4.81 -11.00 0.53
N ALA A 647 4.20 -11.51 1.60
CA ALA A 647 3.95 -10.75 2.83
C ALA A 647 5.24 -10.33 3.55
N GLY A 648 6.27 -11.19 3.54
CA GLY A 648 7.56 -10.98 4.18
C GLY A 648 8.63 -10.36 3.27
N ASN A 649 8.30 -10.08 2.01
CA ASN A 649 9.17 -9.50 0.99
C ASN A 649 10.48 -10.29 0.81
N SER A 650 10.34 -11.60 0.62
CA SER A 650 11.38 -12.56 0.23
C SER A 650 11.17 -13.06 -1.21
N SER A 651 12.00 -14.01 -1.64
CA SER A 651 12.08 -14.47 -3.02
C SER A 651 11.65 -15.95 -3.14
N PRO A 652 10.52 -16.26 -3.80
CA PRO A 652 9.90 -17.60 -3.91
C PRO A 652 10.59 -18.61 -4.82
N VAL A 653 11.83 -18.31 -5.14
CA VAL A 653 12.67 -19.03 -6.08
C VAL A 653 14.13 -19.08 -5.59
N ASN A 654 14.37 -18.66 -4.35
CA ASN A 654 15.68 -18.57 -3.73
C ASN A 654 15.63 -18.91 -2.22
N ASP A 655 15.94 -20.16 -1.92
CA ASP A 655 15.95 -20.75 -0.57
C ASP A 655 16.89 -20.07 0.45
N ASP A 656 17.83 -19.23 -0.01
CA ASP A 656 18.69 -18.42 0.84
C ASP A 656 18.05 -17.07 1.27
N ASP A 657 16.99 -16.62 0.61
CA ASP A 657 16.32 -15.33 0.85
C ASP A 657 14.96 -15.53 1.52
N VAL A 658 14.99 -15.91 2.79
CA VAL A 658 13.79 -16.15 3.61
C VAL A 658 13.15 -14.85 4.14
N PRO A 659 11.84 -14.83 4.41
CA PRO A 659 11.17 -13.63 4.89
C PRO A 659 11.73 -13.14 6.25
N GLY A 660 12.13 -11.86 6.29
CA GLY A 660 13.06 -11.32 7.30
C GLY A 660 12.50 -10.95 8.68
N SER A 661 11.27 -11.34 9.03
CA SER A 661 10.61 -10.97 10.28
C SER A 661 9.68 -12.06 10.81
N LEU A 662 10.20 -13.29 10.90
CA LEU A 662 9.49 -14.42 11.50
C LEU A 662 10.05 -14.78 12.87
N LEU A 663 9.15 -14.98 13.83
CA LEU A 663 9.42 -15.78 15.02
C LEU A 663 8.90 -17.19 14.79
N PHE A 664 9.76 -18.18 15.01
CA PHE A 664 9.39 -19.59 14.91
C PHE A 664 9.06 -20.14 16.29
N VAL A 665 7.95 -20.87 16.35
CA VAL A 665 7.47 -21.60 17.52
C VAL A 665 7.37 -23.08 17.18
N ASP A 666 8.00 -23.92 17.99
CA ASP A 666 7.90 -25.38 17.90
C ASP A 666 7.89 -25.98 19.30
N CYS A 667 6.73 -26.51 19.72
CA CYS A 667 6.55 -27.15 21.03
C CYS A 667 7.44 -28.38 21.26
N THR A 668 7.94 -29.01 20.18
CA THR A 668 8.71 -30.25 20.24
C THR A 668 10.21 -30.02 20.32
N SER A 669 10.72 -29.00 19.62
CA SER A 669 12.16 -28.73 19.49
C SER A 669 12.60 -27.38 20.07
N GLY A 670 11.66 -26.48 20.37
CA GLY A 670 11.93 -25.15 20.90
C GLY A 670 12.31 -25.10 22.38
N ASP A 671 12.86 -23.97 22.80
CA ASP A 671 13.25 -23.67 24.18
C ASP A 671 12.92 -22.22 24.52
N ASP A 672 12.02 -21.97 25.48
CA ASP A 672 11.62 -20.59 25.82
C ASP A 672 12.69 -19.79 26.60
N ALA A 673 13.63 -20.50 27.23
CA ALA A 673 14.69 -19.90 28.03
C ALA A 673 15.91 -19.53 27.17
N LEU A 674 16.21 -20.33 26.16
CA LEU A 674 17.41 -20.19 25.32
C LEU A 674 17.12 -19.93 23.84
N GLY A 675 15.89 -20.21 23.39
CA GLY A 675 15.45 -19.97 22.02
C GLY A 675 15.50 -18.50 21.66
N THR A 676 15.80 -18.22 20.40
CA THR A 676 15.85 -16.86 19.86
C THR A 676 14.65 -16.56 18.96
N GLY A 677 13.74 -17.53 18.78
CA GLY A 677 12.65 -17.46 17.82
C GLY A 677 13.10 -17.58 16.37
N SER A 678 14.29 -18.10 16.10
CA SER A 678 14.75 -18.38 14.71
C SER A 678 14.42 -19.83 14.34
N ALA A 679 14.36 -20.16 13.04
CA ALA A 679 14.12 -21.54 12.58
C ALA A 679 15.11 -22.55 13.19
N ALA A 680 16.36 -22.15 13.39
CA ALA A 680 17.40 -23.00 13.98
C ALA A 680 17.33 -23.11 15.52
N SER A 681 16.59 -22.21 16.18
CA SER A 681 16.44 -22.14 17.63
C SER A 681 15.07 -21.53 17.98
N PRO A 682 13.97 -22.25 17.70
CA PRO A 682 12.62 -21.74 17.87
C PRO A 682 12.27 -21.55 19.35
N PHE A 683 11.25 -20.74 19.62
CA PHE A 683 10.60 -20.72 20.93
C PHE A 683 9.79 -22.00 21.13
N GLN A 684 9.65 -22.44 22.38
CA GLN A 684 8.84 -23.61 22.71
C GLN A 684 7.35 -23.27 22.77
N SER A 685 7.01 -22.07 23.26
CA SER A 685 5.62 -21.62 23.42
C SER A 685 5.29 -20.42 22.55
N ILE A 686 4.02 -20.38 22.14
CA ILE A 686 3.42 -19.23 21.46
C ILE A 686 3.44 -18.01 22.38
N THR A 687 3.18 -18.18 23.68
CA THR A 687 3.26 -17.12 24.70
C THR A 687 4.62 -16.43 24.69
N ARG A 688 5.71 -17.20 24.58
CA ARG A 688 7.06 -16.64 24.57
C ARG A 688 7.31 -15.83 23.31
N ALA A 689 6.89 -16.32 22.16
CA ALA A 689 7.00 -15.60 20.90
C ALA A 689 6.21 -14.28 20.95
N LEU A 690 4.95 -14.32 21.38
CA LEU A 690 4.10 -13.14 21.55
C LEU A 690 4.75 -12.10 22.46
N ALA A 691 5.31 -12.51 23.60
CA ALA A 691 5.99 -11.61 24.53
C ALA A 691 7.29 -10.97 23.98
N THR A 692 7.80 -11.46 22.85
CA THR A 692 9.02 -10.95 22.20
C THR A 692 8.77 -10.33 20.83
N ALA A 693 7.56 -10.46 20.30
CA ALA A 693 7.18 -9.96 19.00
C ALA A 693 7.12 -8.43 19.00
N ASN A 694 7.59 -7.83 17.92
CA ASN A 694 7.35 -6.42 17.64
C ASN A 694 6.02 -6.26 16.87
N PRO A 695 5.36 -5.10 16.92
CA PRO A 695 4.20 -4.83 16.08
C PRO A 695 4.49 -5.08 14.59
N GLY A 696 3.57 -5.76 13.91
CA GLY A 696 3.65 -6.18 12.50
C GLY A 696 4.49 -7.44 12.25
N GLN A 697 4.99 -8.11 13.30
CA GLN A 697 5.82 -9.31 13.15
C GLN A 697 4.96 -10.57 12.92
N ILE A 698 5.46 -11.47 12.06
CA ILE A 698 4.83 -12.78 11.81
C ILE A 698 5.38 -13.80 12.81
N ILE A 699 4.49 -14.59 13.39
CA ILE A 699 4.81 -15.73 14.25
C ILE A 699 4.34 -17.00 13.56
N GLU A 700 5.28 -17.82 13.11
CA GLU A 700 4.98 -19.11 12.53
C GLU A 700 5.03 -20.18 13.62
N VAL A 701 3.95 -20.95 13.71
CA VAL A 701 3.77 -22.01 14.69
C VAL A 701 3.77 -23.35 13.97
N ALA A 702 4.83 -24.13 14.21
CA ALA A 702 4.96 -25.48 13.68
C ALA A 702 3.82 -26.38 14.18
N SER A 703 3.49 -27.42 13.42
CA SER A 703 2.48 -28.40 13.83
C SER A 703 2.79 -28.96 15.22
N GLY A 704 1.74 -29.11 16.02
CA GLY A 704 1.90 -29.56 17.39
C GLY A 704 0.69 -29.23 18.26
N GLU A 705 0.69 -29.83 19.44
CA GLU A 705 -0.28 -29.54 20.49
C GLU A 705 0.36 -28.63 21.53
N TYR A 706 -0.06 -27.37 21.51
CA TYR A 706 0.40 -26.31 22.39
C TYR A 706 -0.56 -26.22 23.58
N LEU A 707 -0.01 -26.38 24.78
CA LEU A 707 -0.81 -26.22 25.99
C LEU A 707 -1.12 -24.74 26.19
N ALA A 708 -2.39 -24.40 26.34
CA ALA A 708 -2.78 -23.03 26.65
C ALA A 708 -2.38 -22.71 28.09
N GLY A 709 -1.27 -21.98 28.25
CA GLY A 709 -1.11 -21.07 29.38
C GLY A 709 -1.54 -19.70 28.88
N ASN A 710 -2.70 -19.20 29.31
CA ASN A 710 -3.32 -17.91 28.96
C ASN A 710 -2.47 -17.11 27.97
N LEU A 711 -2.67 -17.34 26.66
CA LEU A 711 -1.71 -16.92 25.63
C LEU A 711 -1.51 -15.40 25.58
N MET A 712 -2.45 -14.64 26.14
CA MET A 712 -2.36 -13.22 26.44
C MET A 712 -2.95 -12.98 27.85
N TYR A 713 -2.24 -12.28 28.74
CA TYR A 713 -2.68 -11.98 30.10
C TYR A 713 -2.18 -10.59 30.52
N ASN A 714 -3.05 -9.75 31.11
CA ASN A 714 -2.63 -8.67 32.02
C ASN A 714 -3.13 -8.92 33.45
N ALA A 715 -2.35 -8.43 34.41
CA ALA A 715 -2.40 -8.70 35.83
C ALA A 715 -3.63 -8.13 36.54
N ALA A 716 -4.44 -9.00 37.14
CA ALA A 716 -4.96 -8.92 38.51
C ALA A 716 -5.86 -10.15 38.80
N ASP A 717 -5.66 -10.73 39.98
CA ASP A 717 -6.46 -11.73 40.70
C ASP A 717 -6.30 -13.24 40.37
N ASP A 718 -5.92 -13.97 41.44
CA ASP A 718 -5.56 -15.38 41.61
C ASP A 718 -6.69 -16.36 41.22
N THR A 719 -6.48 -17.55 40.62
CA THR A 719 -5.77 -18.71 41.20
C THR A 719 -5.67 -19.83 40.14
N TYR A 720 -4.48 -20.41 39.87
CA TYR A 720 -4.35 -21.80 39.41
C TYR A 720 -3.07 -22.44 39.95
N LEU A 721 -3.24 -23.24 41.00
CA LEU A 721 -2.45 -24.46 41.18
C LEU A 721 -3.16 -25.57 40.40
N ILE A 722 -2.42 -26.41 39.67
CA ILE A 722 -2.51 -27.89 39.65
C ILE A 722 -1.64 -28.36 38.47
N GLY A 723 -0.68 -29.27 38.65
CA GLY A 723 -0.92 -30.46 39.44
C GLY A 723 0.24 -31.45 39.60
N PRO A 724 -0.11 -32.64 40.11
CA PRO A 724 0.83 -33.72 40.40
C PRO A 724 1.38 -34.30 39.08
N GLU A 725 2.55 -34.96 39.05
CA GLU A 725 2.55 -36.42 39.16
C GLU A 725 3.92 -37.02 39.52
N SER A 726 3.85 -37.94 40.50
CA SER A 726 4.59 -39.20 40.64
C SER A 726 6.13 -39.24 40.83
N THR A 727 6.47 -39.68 42.06
CA THR A 727 7.55 -40.62 42.45
C THR A 727 9.03 -40.25 42.26
N GLU A 728 9.67 -40.00 43.41
CA GLU A 728 11.01 -40.46 43.84
C GLU A 728 12.14 -40.54 42.80
N GLY A 729 13.12 -39.63 42.94
CA GLY A 729 14.54 -40.02 42.90
C GLY A 729 15.46 -39.24 41.95
N ALA A 730 16.20 -38.31 42.55
CA ALA A 730 17.50 -37.77 42.11
C ALA A 730 17.55 -36.64 41.06
N VAL A 731 17.48 -35.40 41.57
CA VAL A 731 18.12 -34.15 41.09
C VAL A 731 19.67 -34.39 41.05
N PRO A 732 20.55 -33.73 40.23
CA PRO A 732 20.56 -32.28 39.94
C PRO A 732 21.20 -31.83 38.57
N THR A 733 21.25 -30.58 38.08
CA THR A 733 21.09 -29.17 38.53
C THR A 733 20.71 -28.34 37.27
N ASN A 734 19.77 -27.37 37.31
CA ASN A 734 20.05 -25.92 37.06
C ASN A 734 18.80 -25.00 37.14
N TYR A 735 17.88 -25.23 38.10
CA TYR A 735 16.89 -24.21 38.48
C TYR A 735 17.32 -23.55 39.79
N LEU A 736 17.58 -22.24 39.75
CA LEU A 736 17.78 -21.41 40.94
C LEU A 736 16.69 -20.34 41.00
N GLY A 737 15.58 -20.72 41.64
CA GLY A 737 14.58 -19.83 42.19
C GLY A 737 14.07 -20.47 43.49
N THR A 738 14.62 -20.05 44.62
CA THR A 738 14.31 -20.59 45.94
C THR A 738 12.94 -20.11 46.40
N ALA A 739 11.97 -21.02 46.52
CA ALA A 739 10.80 -20.82 47.39
C ALA A 739 10.93 -21.75 48.61
N VAL A 740 10.89 -21.18 49.81
CA VAL A 740 10.96 -21.91 51.07
C VAL A 740 9.54 -22.32 51.46
N TYR A 741 9.33 -23.62 51.66
CA TYR A 741 8.11 -24.19 52.22
C TYR A 741 8.11 -23.99 53.75
N ILE A 742 7.06 -23.39 54.32
CA ILE A 742 6.79 -23.43 55.76
C ILE A 742 5.52 -24.27 55.95
N ASP A 743 5.69 -25.49 56.42
CA ASP A 743 4.60 -26.28 57.03
C ASP A 743 4.40 -25.81 58.47
N ASP A 744 3.19 -26.02 59.02
CA ASP A 744 2.72 -25.64 60.36
C ASP A 744 3.52 -26.30 61.52
N ASP A 745 4.52 -27.13 61.22
CA ASP A 745 5.45 -27.68 62.20
C ASP A 745 6.82 -26.98 62.08
N GLY A 746 7.00 -25.93 62.89
CA GLY A 746 8.08 -24.94 62.84
C GLY A 746 9.51 -25.41 62.52
N ILE A 747 10.26 -24.54 61.82
CA ILE A 747 11.65 -24.76 61.45
C ILE A 747 12.60 -24.32 62.58
N SER A 748 13.34 -25.28 63.12
CA SER A 748 14.58 -25.07 63.87
C SER A 748 15.79 -25.07 62.93
N GLY A 749 16.75 -24.14 63.08
CA GLY A 749 18.05 -24.29 62.39
C GLY A 749 18.94 -23.07 62.11
N PHE A 750 18.66 -21.86 62.61
CA PHE A 750 19.48 -20.68 62.29
C PHE A 750 20.59 -20.39 63.34
N THR A 751 21.78 -19.96 62.88
CA THR A 751 22.92 -19.50 63.70
C THR A 751 23.51 -18.20 63.17
N ALA A 752 23.74 -17.27 64.10
CA ALA A 752 24.65 -16.11 64.09
C ALA A 752 25.03 -15.53 62.71
N GLY A 753 24.17 -14.61 62.25
CA GLY A 753 24.26 -13.83 61.02
C GLY A 753 22.92 -13.15 60.72
N ASP A 754 21.84 -13.72 61.25
CA ASP A 754 20.50 -13.16 61.23
C ASP A 754 20.41 -11.86 62.04
N SER A 755 19.80 -10.84 61.46
CA SER A 755 19.30 -9.66 62.17
C SER A 755 17.84 -9.46 61.80
N MET A 756 16.98 -9.90 62.74
CA MET A 756 15.57 -9.55 62.88
C MET A 756 15.43 -8.40 63.90
N TRP A 757 14.52 -7.45 63.70
CA TRP A 757 13.46 -6.99 64.65
C TRP A 757 12.77 -5.69 64.17
N VAL A 758 11.42 -5.62 64.01
CA VAL A 758 10.29 -5.44 65.00
C VAL A 758 10.23 -3.97 65.47
N ASP A 759 9.17 -3.16 65.34
CA ASP A 759 7.79 -3.19 65.89
C ASP A 759 7.03 -1.91 65.42
N SER A 760 5.69 -1.91 65.34
CA SER A 760 4.90 -0.94 66.13
C SER A 760 3.40 -1.24 66.16
N THR A 761 2.99 -1.74 67.33
CA THR A 761 1.69 -1.67 68.03
C THR A 761 0.57 -0.72 67.54
N THR A 762 -0.66 -1.23 67.59
CA THR A 762 -1.96 -0.57 67.89
C THR A 762 -1.95 0.94 68.20
N ASP A 763 -2.60 1.75 67.38
CA ASP A 763 -3.82 2.55 67.63
C ASP A 763 -4.12 3.40 66.37
N GLY A 764 -5.38 3.77 66.13
CA GLY A 764 -5.83 4.35 64.87
C GLY A 764 -5.30 5.76 64.53
N GLN A 765 -5.52 6.14 63.25
CA GLN A 765 -5.38 7.45 62.58
C GLN A 765 -4.07 7.70 61.79
N TYR A 766 -4.26 7.84 60.46
CA TYR A 766 -3.52 8.53 59.40
C TYR A 766 -1.98 8.72 59.43
N GLU A 767 -1.41 8.46 58.24
CA GLU A 767 -0.23 9.05 57.56
C GLU A 767 1.17 8.39 57.64
N THR A 768 1.66 8.09 56.41
CA THR A 768 3.04 8.18 55.88
C THR A 768 4.13 7.15 56.25
N GLY A 769 4.50 6.35 55.24
CA GLY A 769 5.86 6.12 54.72
C GLY A 769 6.96 5.56 55.64
N ILE A 770 7.46 4.36 55.33
CA ILE A 770 8.81 3.90 55.72
C ILE A 770 9.57 3.47 54.46
N GLU A 771 10.66 4.19 54.21
CA GLU A 771 11.72 3.94 53.24
C GLU A 771 12.72 2.91 53.80
N ILE A 772 13.12 1.90 53.01
CA ILE A 772 14.23 1.00 53.35
C ILE A 772 15.41 1.26 52.41
N VAL A 773 16.49 1.78 53.00
CA VAL A 773 17.79 2.08 52.38
C VAL A 773 18.61 0.80 52.21
N LEU A 774 19.06 0.53 50.98
CA LEU A 774 19.99 -0.55 50.66
C LEU A 774 21.44 -0.20 51.05
N ASN A 775 22.12 -1.10 51.78
CA ASN A 775 23.53 -0.93 52.16
C ASN A 775 24.48 -1.20 50.97
N GLY A 776 25.01 -0.13 50.38
CA GLY A 776 26.19 -0.13 49.52
C GLY A 776 26.80 1.28 49.45
N SER A 777 28.09 1.43 49.77
CA SER A 777 28.76 2.74 49.71
C SER A 777 28.77 3.29 48.27
N PRO A 778 28.56 4.61 48.06
CA PRO A 778 28.34 5.18 46.74
C PRO A 778 29.63 5.23 45.91
N PRO A 779 29.63 4.81 44.63
CA PRO A 779 30.54 5.35 43.64
C PRO A 779 30.03 6.74 43.23
N THR A 780 30.87 7.75 43.36
CA THR A 780 30.60 9.10 42.87
C THR A 780 30.64 9.11 41.33
N GLY A 781 29.47 9.17 40.68
CA GLY A 781 29.33 9.31 39.23
C GLY A 781 27.87 9.16 38.79
N THR A 782 27.41 10.01 37.89
CA THR A 782 26.00 10.24 37.49
C THR A 782 25.48 9.22 36.46
N ASP A 783 25.54 7.93 36.77
CA ASP A 783 24.94 6.91 35.90
C ASP A 783 24.33 5.77 36.74
N LYS A 784 23.02 5.56 36.61
CA LYS A 784 22.24 4.55 37.36
C LYS A 784 21.20 3.87 36.46
N THR A 785 21.65 3.24 35.39
CA THR A 785 20.92 2.14 34.77
C THR A 785 21.55 0.82 35.23
N GLY A 786 20.78 0.01 35.94
CA GLY A 786 21.18 -1.36 36.31
C GLY A 786 20.90 -1.71 37.78
N PHE A 787 19.76 -2.35 38.04
CA PHE A 787 19.56 -3.62 38.76
C PHE A 787 18.08 -3.76 39.19
N ALA A 788 17.57 -5.00 39.13
CA ALA A 788 16.16 -5.37 39.16
C ALA A 788 15.65 -5.90 40.53
N LYS A 789 14.31 -6.04 40.62
CA LYS A 789 13.50 -7.07 41.32
C LYS A 789 12.80 -6.77 42.68
N ASN A 790 11.46 -6.80 42.60
CA ASN A 790 10.46 -7.67 43.29
C ASN A 790 10.27 -7.66 44.82
N VAL A 791 9.07 -7.27 45.30
CA VAL A 791 8.32 -7.87 46.44
C VAL A 791 6.80 -7.62 46.26
N VAL A 792 5.94 -8.63 46.45
CA VAL A 792 4.45 -8.54 46.55
C VAL A 792 3.97 -9.32 47.78
N PHE A 793 2.95 -8.82 48.49
CA PHE A 793 2.27 -9.47 49.63
C PHE A 793 0.92 -10.06 49.18
N ILE A 794 0.51 -11.20 49.73
CA ILE A 794 -0.79 -11.85 49.48
C ILE A 794 -1.61 -11.80 50.77
N ASP A 795 -2.85 -11.29 50.71
CA ASP A 795 -3.88 -11.45 51.75
C ASP A 795 -4.91 -12.48 51.25
N SER A 796 -5.38 -13.32 52.16
CA SER A 796 -6.13 -14.54 51.86
C SER A 796 -7.50 -14.53 52.55
N ASP A 797 -8.57 -14.25 51.80
CA ASP A 797 -9.91 -14.77 52.10
C ASP A 797 -10.86 -14.71 50.87
N PRO A 798 -11.22 -15.84 50.24
CA PRO A 798 -12.19 -15.90 49.15
C PRO A 798 -13.55 -16.36 49.71
N ALA A 799 -14.31 -15.46 50.33
CA ALA A 799 -15.68 -15.75 50.72
C ALA A 799 -16.54 -14.48 50.83
N GLY A 800 -17.03 -14.03 49.68
CA GLY A 800 -18.20 -13.17 49.57
C GLY A 800 -17.90 -11.71 49.33
N ILE A 801 -17.98 -11.29 48.06
CA ILE A 801 -18.29 -9.90 47.72
C ILE A 801 -19.38 -9.90 46.64
N ASP A 802 -20.43 -9.15 46.97
CA ASP A 802 -21.69 -8.94 46.28
C ASP A 802 -21.48 -8.05 45.05
N ALA A 803 -22.22 -8.31 43.98
CA ALA A 803 -22.18 -7.55 42.74
C ALA A 803 -22.79 -6.16 42.94
N ALA A 804 -21.98 -5.11 43.12
CA ALA A 804 -22.48 -3.73 43.03
C ALA A 804 -21.47 -2.59 42.80
N ASP A 805 -20.15 -2.73 43.03
CA ASP A 805 -19.22 -1.59 42.91
C ASP A 805 -17.87 -2.01 42.30
N SER A 806 -17.79 -2.06 40.96
CA SER A 806 -16.54 -2.24 40.21
C SER A 806 -15.93 -0.87 39.87
N THR A 807 -14.95 -0.42 40.65
CA THR A 807 -13.96 0.59 40.22
C THR A 807 -12.57 -0.01 40.43
N TRP A 808 -11.99 -0.52 39.34
CA TRP A 808 -10.64 -1.05 39.33
C TRP A 808 -9.65 0.10 39.13
N ILE A 809 -8.74 0.27 40.09
CA ILE A 809 -7.62 1.21 39.98
C ILE A 809 -6.49 0.49 39.24
N ASP A 810 -6.36 0.85 37.97
CA ASP A 810 -5.25 0.58 37.06
C ASP A 810 -3.91 1.09 37.63
N ARG A 811 -2.89 0.22 37.76
CA ARG A 811 -1.44 0.56 37.68
C ARG A 811 -0.56 -0.66 37.39
N GLY A 812 -0.17 -0.83 36.13
CA GLY A 812 0.98 -1.63 35.72
C GLY A 812 1.15 -1.59 34.20
N GLY A 813 2.17 -0.86 33.72
CA GLY A 813 2.36 -0.52 32.30
C GLY A 813 2.24 -1.71 31.33
N LEU A 814 1.27 -1.57 30.43
CA LEU A 814 0.97 -2.45 29.30
C LEU A 814 2.08 -2.37 28.25
N ILE A 815 2.51 -3.51 27.72
CA ILE A 815 3.03 -3.60 26.35
C ILE A 815 1.82 -4.03 25.53
N PRO A 816 1.13 -3.12 24.82
CA PRO A 816 0.02 -3.51 23.98
C PRO A 816 0.61 -4.22 22.75
N LEU A 817 0.26 -5.50 22.56
CA LEU A 817 0.58 -6.25 21.34
C LEU A 817 -0.44 -5.86 20.27
N VAL A 818 -0.31 -4.63 19.76
CA VAL A 818 -1.38 -4.00 18.96
C VAL A 818 -1.55 -4.65 17.58
N SER A 819 -0.56 -5.33 17.01
CA SER A 819 -0.66 -5.92 15.66
C SER A 819 0.30 -7.10 15.50
N VAL A 820 -0.15 -8.34 15.58
CA VAL A 820 0.68 -9.55 15.37
C VAL A 820 -0.03 -10.53 14.44
N TYR A 821 0.71 -11.12 13.50
CA TYR A 821 0.18 -12.16 12.62
C TYR A 821 0.68 -13.52 13.08
N VAL A 822 -0.17 -14.30 13.74
CA VAL A 822 0.13 -15.64 14.23
C VAL A 822 -0.46 -16.64 13.25
N THR A 823 0.37 -17.53 12.73
CA THR A 823 -0.06 -18.50 11.70
C THR A 823 0.46 -19.90 11.97
N ALA A 824 -0.37 -20.88 11.65
CA ALA A 824 -0.01 -22.29 11.73
C ALA A 824 0.65 -22.76 10.43
N ALA A 825 1.85 -23.32 10.52
CA ALA A 825 2.60 -23.83 9.38
C ALA A 825 1.91 -25.00 8.62
N SER A 826 0.89 -25.62 9.20
CA SER A 826 0.19 -26.76 8.59
C SER A 826 -1.33 -26.72 8.81
N GLY A 827 -1.86 -25.52 9.06
CA GLY A 827 -3.29 -25.30 9.25
C GLY A 827 -3.90 -25.94 10.50
N ALA A 828 -5.22 -25.75 10.64
CA ALA A 828 -5.93 -26.03 11.90
C ALA A 828 -5.96 -27.52 12.27
N GLU A 829 -5.86 -28.42 11.29
CA GLU A 829 -5.85 -29.87 11.55
C GLU A 829 -4.60 -30.34 12.32
N ALA A 830 -3.49 -29.61 12.21
CA ALA A 830 -2.19 -30.02 12.71
C ALA A 830 -1.63 -29.11 13.82
N THR A 831 -2.13 -27.88 13.95
CA THR A 831 -1.67 -26.92 14.95
C THR A 831 -2.79 -26.60 15.94
N ILE A 832 -2.66 -27.15 17.15
CA ILE A 832 -3.72 -27.17 18.16
C ILE A 832 -3.26 -26.38 19.38
N ILE A 833 -4.10 -25.44 19.83
CA ILE A 833 -4.03 -24.79 21.13
C ILE A 833 -5.05 -25.48 22.04
N ASP A 834 -4.58 -26.29 22.97
CA ASP A 834 -5.41 -27.09 23.88
C ASP A 834 -5.42 -26.46 25.28
N ALA A 835 -6.59 -26.00 25.73
CA ALA A 835 -6.80 -25.47 27.07
C ALA A 835 -7.02 -26.55 28.14
N GLN A 836 -7.02 -27.83 27.77
CA GLN A 836 -7.02 -29.00 28.67
C GLN A 836 -8.16 -29.02 29.70
N ALA A 837 -9.33 -28.53 29.32
CA ALA A 837 -10.49 -28.30 30.18
C ALA A 837 -10.17 -27.39 31.38
N ARG A 838 -9.32 -26.38 31.15
CA ARG A 838 -8.92 -25.38 32.16
C ARG A 838 -8.85 -24.00 31.54
N GLY A 839 -9.74 -23.12 31.98
CA GLY A 839 -9.66 -21.71 31.58
C GLY A 839 -9.87 -21.54 30.07
N ARG A 840 -9.22 -20.52 29.50
CA ARG A 840 -9.38 -20.11 28.10
C ARG A 840 -8.09 -20.28 27.31
N ALA A 841 -8.22 -20.36 25.99
CA ALA A 841 -7.07 -20.37 25.09
C ALA A 841 -6.46 -18.96 24.93
N ILE A 842 -7.28 -17.94 24.64
CA ILE A 842 -6.83 -16.58 24.30
C ILE A 842 -7.74 -15.51 24.93
N VAL A 843 -7.14 -14.39 25.35
CA VAL A 843 -7.84 -13.21 25.89
C VAL A 843 -7.40 -11.97 25.12
N PHE A 844 -8.35 -11.16 24.65
CA PHE A 844 -8.11 -9.85 24.04
C PHE A 844 -8.79 -8.81 24.92
N GLU A 845 -8.00 -7.93 25.54
CA GLU A 845 -8.49 -6.97 26.53
C GLU A 845 -7.68 -5.68 26.58
N ASN A 846 -6.72 -5.49 25.66
CA ASN A 846 -5.76 -4.39 25.70
C ASN A 846 -5.88 -3.44 24.49
N GLY A 847 -6.98 -3.53 23.75
CA GLY A 847 -7.20 -2.73 22.55
C GLY A 847 -6.43 -3.27 21.35
N GLU A 848 -6.28 -4.60 21.25
CA GLU A 848 -5.67 -5.26 20.09
C GLU A 848 -6.48 -4.95 18.82
N ASP A 849 -5.84 -4.60 17.70
CA ASP A 849 -6.55 -4.20 16.49
C ASP A 849 -6.79 -5.38 15.51
N ARG A 850 -7.40 -5.09 14.35
CA ARG A 850 -7.66 -6.08 13.29
C ARG A 850 -6.41 -6.69 12.65
N ASN A 851 -5.23 -6.17 12.95
CA ASN A 851 -3.96 -6.75 12.54
C ASN A 851 -3.45 -7.77 13.56
N CYS A 852 -4.17 -7.99 14.66
CA CYS A 852 -3.99 -9.15 15.51
C CYS A 852 -4.72 -10.35 14.87
N ILE A 853 -4.00 -11.05 14.00
CA ILE A 853 -4.55 -12.12 13.15
C ILE A 853 -4.09 -13.47 13.66
N PHE A 854 -5.04 -14.40 13.82
CA PHE A 854 -4.79 -15.81 14.07
C PHE A 854 -5.26 -16.62 12.85
N ASN A 855 -4.32 -17.28 12.18
CA ASN A 855 -4.59 -18.06 10.98
C ASN A 855 -4.28 -19.55 11.17
N GLY A 856 -5.27 -20.41 10.93
CA GLY A 856 -5.03 -21.86 10.83
C GLY A 856 -4.88 -22.59 12.17
N PHE A 857 -5.50 -22.15 13.26
CA PHE A 857 -5.39 -22.82 14.57
C PHE A 857 -6.66 -23.58 14.95
N THR A 858 -6.50 -24.74 15.60
CA THR A 858 -7.59 -25.33 16.40
C THR A 858 -7.47 -24.88 17.86
N LEU A 859 -8.47 -24.18 18.38
CA LEU A 859 -8.60 -23.80 19.79
C LEU A 859 -9.63 -24.72 20.45
N ARG A 860 -9.18 -25.56 21.38
CA ARG A 860 -10.05 -26.61 21.94
C ARG A 860 -9.97 -26.80 23.45
N ASN A 861 -10.98 -27.48 23.97
CA ASN A 861 -11.11 -27.89 25.37
C ASN A 861 -10.98 -26.72 26.35
N GLY A 862 -11.44 -25.53 26.00
CA GLY A 862 -11.63 -24.44 26.95
C GLY A 862 -12.76 -24.75 27.92
N ASP A 863 -12.59 -24.47 29.21
CA ASP A 863 -13.67 -24.64 30.21
C ASP A 863 -13.69 -23.45 31.17
N MET A 864 -14.72 -22.62 30.98
CA MET A 864 -15.09 -21.48 31.79
C MET A 864 -16.50 -21.64 32.35
N THR A 865 -16.83 -22.81 32.90
CA THR A 865 -18.09 -23.02 33.64
C THR A 865 -18.26 -21.92 34.70
N GLY A 866 -19.35 -21.14 34.63
CA GLY A 866 -19.59 -19.94 35.45
C GLY A 866 -19.08 -18.61 34.87
N GLY A 867 -18.49 -18.61 33.68
CA GLY A 867 -17.88 -17.44 33.04
C GLY A 867 -18.13 -17.35 31.53
N GLN A 868 -17.41 -16.46 30.87
CA GLN A 868 -17.63 -16.07 29.47
C GLN A 868 -16.53 -16.61 28.53
N GLY A 869 -16.86 -17.15 27.36
CA GLY A 869 -15.89 -17.52 26.32
C GLY A 869 -14.97 -18.66 26.72
N GLY A 870 -15.26 -19.90 26.30
CA GLY A 870 -14.44 -21.05 26.66
C GLY A 870 -13.06 -21.03 25.98
N ALA A 871 -12.98 -20.62 24.72
CA ALA A 871 -11.72 -20.47 23.99
C ALA A 871 -11.22 -19.02 23.98
N VAL A 872 -12.08 -18.06 23.65
CA VAL A 872 -11.71 -16.66 23.41
C VAL A 872 -12.61 -15.72 24.20
N TYR A 873 -11.99 -14.75 24.85
CA TYR A 873 -12.66 -13.63 25.50
C TYR A 873 -12.16 -12.31 24.91
N CYS A 874 -13.06 -11.47 24.39
CA CYS A 874 -12.71 -10.29 23.59
C CYS A 874 -13.43 -9.03 24.08
N VAL A 875 -12.71 -8.09 24.70
CA VAL A 875 -13.26 -6.90 25.36
C VAL A 875 -12.36 -5.67 25.20
N ASN A 876 -12.77 -4.52 25.74
CA ASN A 876 -11.97 -3.28 25.79
C ASN A 876 -11.51 -2.76 24.41
N ASN A 877 -12.42 -2.72 23.43
CA ASN A 877 -12.16 -2.29 22.06
C ASN A 877 -11.07 -3.11 21.36
N SER A 878 -11.07 -4.42 21.61
CA SER A 878 -10.15 -5.34 20.94
C SER A 878 -10.83 -6.02 19.75
N ASP A 879 -10.30 -5.87 18.56
CA ASP A 879 -10.93 -6.27 17.29
C ASP A 879 -10.09 -7.32 16.53
N PRO A 880 -9.73 -8.48 17.13
CA PRO A 880 -8.88 -9.47 16.48
C PRO A 880 -9.54 -10.15 15.27
N VAL A 881 -8.71 -10.71 14.38
CA VAL A 881 -9.16 -11.44 13.19
C VAL A 881 -8.76 -12.91 13.28
N PHE A 882 -9.71 -13.80 13.04
CA PHE A 882 -9.49 -15.23 12.94
C PHE A 882 -9.76 -15.70 11.51
N ILE A 883 -8.81 -16.43 10.95
CA ILE A 883 -8.87 -16.96 9.58
C ILE A 883 -8.58 -18.46 9.64
N ASN A 884 -9.36 -19.29 8.93
CA ASN A 884 -9.12 -20.74 8.86
C ASN A 884 -8.97 -21.43 10.23
N CYS A 885 -9.60 -20.89 11.28
CA CYS A 885 -9.49 -21.41 12.64
C CYS A 885 -10.64 -22.35 12.98
N SER A 886 -10.39 -23.32 13.85
CA SER A 886 -11.40 -24.21 14.42
C SER A 886 -11.55 -23.95 15.92
N PHE A 887 -12.78 -23.80 16.40
CA PHE A 887 -13.12 -23.71 17.82
C PHE A 887 -13.90 -24.97 18.19
N LEU A 888 -13.26 -25.87 18.94
CA LEU A 888 -13.75 -27.24 19.16
C LEU A 888 -13.92 -27.58 20.64
N ASP A 889 -15.05 -28.17 21.02
CA ASP A 889 -15.29 -28.74 22.35
C ASP A 889 -15.03 -27.74 23.51
N ASN A 890 -15.35 -26.46 23.32
CA ASN A 890 -15.19 -25.43 24.35
C ASN A 890 -16.49 -25.24 25.15
N VAL A 891 -16.35 -24.97 26.45
CA VAL A 891 -17.45 -24.87 27.41
C VAL A 891 -17.38 -23.55 28.18
N ALA A 892 -18.50 -22.84 28.28
CA ALA A 892 -18.66 -21.65 29.11
C ALA A 892 -20.12 -21.45 29.53
N ASP A 893 -20.45 -20.40 30.29
CA ASP A 893 -21.85 -20.01 30.51
C ASP A 893 -22.37 -19.09 29.40
N PHE A 894 -21.51 -18.20 28.88
CA PHE A 894 -21.81 -17.25 27.81
C PHE A 894 -20.79 -17.40 26.68
N GLY A 895 -21.22 -17.80 25.49
CA GLY A 895 -20.34 -18.03 24.35
C GLY A 895 -19.43 -19.24 24.56
N GLY A 896 -19.86 -20.44 24.15
CA GLY A 896 -19.15 -21.68 24.48
C GLY A 896 -17.70 -21.69 24.02
N ALA A 897 -17.44 -21.20 22.81
CA ALA A 897 -16.11 -20.87 22.34
C ALA A 897 -15.75 -19.40 22.55
N VAL A 898 -16.59 -18.47 22.09
CA VAL A 898 -16.22 -17.05 21.98
C VAL A 898 -17.21 -16.18 22.74
N TYR A 899 -16.71 -15.29 23.58
CA TYR A 899 -17.48 -14.16 24.09
C TYR A 899 -16.83 -12.84 23.67
N ALA A 900 -17.62 -11.93 23.12
CA ALA A 900 -17.15 -10.66 22.62
C ALA A 900 -18.03 -9.47 23.02
N GLU A 901 -17.40 -8.43 23.56
CA GLU A 901 -17.95 -7.06 23.74
C GLU A 901 -17.33 -6.05 22.76
N SER A 902 -16.34 -6.49 22.00
CA SER A 902 -15.65 -5.72 20.94
C SER A 902 -15.95 -6.32 19.57
N SER A 903 -15.22 -5.97 18.51
CA SER A 903 -15.59 -6.30 17.12
C SER A 903 -14.64 -7.30 16.45
N PRO A 904 -14.54 -8.56 16.94
CA PRO A 904 -13.73 -9.56 16.28
C PRO A 904 -14.30 -9.95 14.92
N ARG A 905 -13.42 -10.38 14.00
CA ARG A 905 -13.79 -10.90 12.68
C ARG A 905 -13.42 -12.38 12.56
N PHE A 906 -14.31 -13.16 11.97
CA PHE A 906 -14.11 -14.58 11.68
C PHE A 906 -14.31 -14.82 10.19
N THR A 907 -13.32 -15.42 9.54
CA THR A 907 -13.35 -15.75 8.12
C THR A 907 -12.91 -17.20 7.93
N ASP A 908 -13.69 -17.99 7.18
CA ASP A 908 -13.39 -19.41 6.90
C ASP A 908 -13.16 -20.25 8.18
N CYS A 909 -13.80 -19.85 9.29
CA CYS A 909 -13.66 -20.51 10.58
C CYS A 909 -14.72 -21.57 10.83
N THR A 910 -14.42 -22.55 11.66
CA THR A 910 -15.34 -23.61 12.09
C THR A 910 -15.58 -23.57 13.59
N PHE A 911 -16.84 -23.52 14.02
CA PHE A 911 -17.25 -23.64 15.42
C PHE A 911 -17.98 -24.97 15.61
N ASP A 912 -17.33 -25.96 16.22
CA ASP A 912 -17.86 -27.32 16.37
C ASP A 912 -17.98 -27.75 17.83
N ALA A 913 -19.10 -28.36 18.17
CA ALA A 913 -19.34 -29.04 19.45
C ALA A 913 -19.09 -28.18 20.70
N ASN A 914 -19.22 -26.86 20.61
CA ASN A 914 -19.10 -25.97 21.76
C ASN A 914 -20.40 -25.92 22.57
N GLN A 915 -20.28 -25.70 23.88
CA GLN A 915 -21.41 -25.74 24.79
C GLN A 915 -21.47 -24.50 25.68
N ALA A 916 -22.67 -23.91 25.79
CA ALA A 916 -22.93 -22.85 26.75
C ALA A 916 -24.35 -22.85 27.30
N ASN A 917 -24.65 -21.94 28.23
CA ASN A 917 -26.05 -21.62 28.58
C ASN A 917 -26.64 -20.65 27.54
N PHE A 918 -25.81 -19.75 27.01
CA PHE A 918 -26.17 -18.72 26.04
C PHE A 918 -25.12 -18.64 24.94
N GLY A 919 -25.54 -18.76 23.67
CA GLY A 919 -24.58 -18.76 22.55
C GLY A 919 -23.69 -20.00 22.57
N GLY A 920 -24.21 -21.16 22.15
CA GLY A 920 -23.50 -22.44 22.26
C GLY A 920 -22.11 -22.42 21.61
N ALA A 921 -21.95 -21.72 20.48
CA ALA A 921 -20.66 -21.37 19.88
C ALA A 921 -20.15 -20.01 20.37
N ALA A 922 -20.94 -18.95 20.20
CA ALA A 922 -20.48 -17.60 20.49
C ALA A 922 -21.59 -16.69 21.03
N GLU A 923 -21.18 -15.73 21.86
CA GLU A 923 -22.01 -14.62 22.31
C GLU A 923 -21.36 -13.28 21.97
N PHE A 924 -22.11 -12.43 21.26
CA PHE A 924 -21.76 -11.07 20.89
C PHE A 924 -22.65 -10.10 21.65
N SER A 925 -22.06 -9.22 22.46
CA SER A 925 -22.77 -8.39 23.42
C SER A 925 -22.29 -6.93 23.38
N THR A 926 -23.14 -6.00 23.84
CA THR A 926 -22.87 -4.55 23.98
C THR A 926 -22.89 -3.71 22.69
N SER A 927 -23.05 -2.38 22.82
CA SER A 927 -23.17 -1.44 21.70
C SER A 927 -21.89 -1.18 20.92
N THR A 928 -20.74 -1.63 21.43
CA THR A 928 -19.43 -1.49 20.79
C THR A 928 -19.06 -2.68 19.92
N CYS A 929 -19.85 -3.76 19.97
CA CYS A 929 -19.59 -4.99 19.23
C CYS A 929 -20.18 -4.93 17.82
N HIS A 930 -19.31 -4.80 16.82
CA HIS A 930 -19.60 -4.84 15.39
C HIS A 930 -18.98 -6.06 14.69
N ALA A 931 -19.10 -7.25 15.30
CA ALA A 931 -18.45 -8.45 14.81
C ALA A 931 -18.89 -8.83 13.38
N ILE A 932 -17.95 -9.41 12.63
CA ILE A 932 -18.16 -9.88 11.25
C ILE A 932 -17.85 -11.36 11.17
N VAL A 933 -18.79 -12.16 10.65
CA VAL A 933 -18.65 -13.60 10.45
C VAL A 933 -18.90 -13.93 8.99
N GLU A 934 -17.86 -14.37 8.29
CA GLU A 934 -17.89 -14.61 6.85
C GLU A 934 -17.41 -16.03 6.52
N ARG A 935 -18.13 -16.71 5.62
CA ARG A 935 -17.75 -18.05 5.11
C ARG A 935 -17.50 -19.12 6.18
N CYS A 936 -18.09 -18.95 7.36
CA CYS A 936 -17.86 -19.84 8.48
C CYS A 936 -18.77 -21.09 8.43
N THR A 937 -18.43 -22.06 9.28
CA THR A 937 -19.26 -23.24 9.57
C THR A 937 -19.54 -23.29 11.07
N VAL A 938 -20.80 -23.27 11.47
CA VAL A 938 -21.23 -23.34 12.87
C VAL A 938 -22.07 -24.60 13.05
N LEU A 939 -21.51 -25.62 13.69
CA LEU A 939 -22.13 -26.94 13.79
C LEU A 939 -22.07 -27.60 15.16
N ASN A 940 -23.06 -28.44 15.45
CA ASN A 940 -23.14 -29.26 16.68
C ASN A 940 -23.04 -28.48 18.00
N ASN A 941 -23.22 -27.16 18.00
CA ASN A 941 -23.10 -26.36 19.20
C ASN A 941 -24.39 -26.43 20.03
N VAL A 942 -24.26 -26.35 21.35
CA VAL A 942 -25.35 -26.61 22.28
C VAL A 942 -25.52 -25.47 23.28
N ALA A 943 -26.71 -24.87 23.31
CA ALA A 943 -27.18 -23.97 24.36
C ALA A 943 -28.19 -24.68 25.28
N ASP A 944 -27.72 -25.38 26.31
CA ASP A 944 -28.55 -26.17 27.23
C ASP A 944 -28.41 -25.63 28.67
N ASP A 945 -29.29 -24.71 29.06
CA ASP A 945 -29.39 -24.18 30.42
C ASP A 945 -30.10 -25.18 31.38
N MET A 946 -29.64 -25.29 32.62
CA MET A 946 -30.28 -26.08 33.68
C MET A 946 -31.63 -25.48 34.16
N ASP A 947 -31.88 -24.19 33.94
CA ASP A 947 -33.09 -23.47 34.38
C ASP A 947 -34.11 -23.18 33.25
N GLY A 948 -33.79 -23.57 32.02
CA GLY A 948 -34.71 -23.53 30.87
C GLY A 948 -34.90 -22.16 30.23
N VAL A 949 -33.93 -21.25 30.36
CA VAL A 949 -33.93 -19.89 29.78
C VAL A 949 -32.87 -19.71 28.68
N GLY A 950 -31.96 -20.67 28.50
CA GLY A 950 -30.90 -20.64 27.49
C GLY A 950 -31.37 -20.62 26.02
N GLY A 951 -30.61 -19.94 25.16
CA GLY A 951 -30.91 -19.77 23.74
C GLY A 951 -29.70 -19.39 22.89
N GLY A 952 -29.84 -19.56 21.56
CA GLY A 952 -28.78 -19.34 20.57
C GLY A 952 -27.82 -20.53 20.47
N GLY A 953 -28.32 -21.69 20.02
CA GLY A 953 -27.53 -22.93 19.99
C GLY A 953 -26.22 -22.82 19.23
N GLY A 954 -26.17 -21.99 18.18
CA GLY A 954 -24.94 -21.48 17.59
C GLY A 954 -24.56 -20.14 18.21
N PHE A 955 -25.18 -19.06 17.76
CA PHE A 955 -24.84 -17.70 18.20
C PHE A 955 -25.95 -17.03 19.00
N LYS A 956 -25.54 -16.23 19.98
CA LYS A 956 -26.38 -15.24 20.63
C LYS A 956 -25.85 -13.84 20.37
N ILE A 957 -26.73 -12.94 19.98
CA ILE A 957 -26.41 -11.54 19.68
C ILE A 957 -27.28 -10.67 20.61
N ALA A 958 -26.65 -9.88 21.47
CA ALA A 958 -27.32 -9.18 22.55
C ALA A 958 -26.79 -7.74 22.80
N GLY A 959 -27.52 -6.96 23.59
CA GLY A 959 -26.99 -5.73 24.20
C GLY A 959 -26.68 -4.59 23.24
N ILE A 960 -27.44 -4.45 22.16
CA ILE A 960 -27.29 -3.42 21.10
C ILE A 960 -26.08 -3.67 20.19
N ALA A 961 -25.52 -4.89 20.19
CA ALA A 961 -24.51 -5.29 19.21
C ALA A 961 -25.04 -5.22 17.78
N ASN A 962 -24.13 -5.04 16.81
CA ASN A 962 -24.44 -5.03 15.38
C ASN A 962 -23.57 -6.03 14.62
N VAL A 963 -24.03 -7.28 14.51
CA VAL A 963 -23.24 -8.38 13.92
C VAL A 963 -23.64 -8.64 12.47
N ARG A 964 -22.66 -8.74 11.58
CA ARG A 964 -22.86 -9.12 10.17
C ARG A 964 -22.45 -10.58 9.96
N ILE A 965 -23.34 -11.37 9.37
CA ILE A 965 -23.14 -12.80 9.11
C ILE A 965 -23.38 -13.06 7.62
N GLU A 966 -22.37 -13.60 6.94
CA GLU A 966 -22.37 -13.73 5.49
C GLU A 966 -21.82 -15.07 5.02
N ASN A 967 -22.40 -15.64 3.96
CA ASN A 967 -21.89 -16.86 3.33
C ASN A 967 -21.65 -18.00 4.34
N THR A 968 -22.40 -18.02 5.44
CA THR A 968 -22.12 -18.88 6.60
C THR A 968 -23.14 -19.99 6.71
N GLU A 969 -22.68 -21.20 7.07
CA GLU A 969 -23.52 -22.37 7.28
C GLU A 969 -23.74 -22.61 8.77
N PHE A 970 -25.00 -22.79 9.18
CA PHE A 970 -25.37 -23.20 10.54
C PHE A 970 -26.15 -24.50 10.49
N TYR A 971 -25.63 -25.58 11.07
CA TYR A 971 -26.36 -26.85 11.10
C TYR A 971 -26.13 -27.73 12.31
N SER A 972 -27.13 -28.54 12.67
CA SER A 972 -27.08 -29.42 13.85
C SER A 972 -26.84 -28.70 15.18
N ASN A 973 -27.04 -27.37 15.24
CA ASN A 973 -26.98 -26.62 16.49
C ASN A 973 -28.29 -26.79 17.26
N LYS A 974 -28.19 -26.78 18.60
CA LYS A 974 -29.30 -27.08 19.49
C LYS A 974 -29.40 -26.06 20.61
N ALA A 975 -30.60 -25.52 20.83
CA ALA A 975 -30.94 -24.78 22.03
C ALA A 975 -32.11 -25.46 22.77
N ALA A 976 -32.09 -25.40 24.10
CA ALA A 976 -33.19 -25.94 24.90
C ALA A 976 -34.52 -25.22 24.64
N LYS A 977 -34.49 -23.90 24.38
CA LYS A 977 -35.71 -23.08 24.26
C LYS A 977 -35.74 -22.20 23.02
N ASP A 978 -34.83 -21.23 22.90
CA ASP A 978 -34.96 -20.15 21.92
C ASP A 978 -33.77 -20.13 20.94
N GLY A 979 -34.02 -20.08 19.63
CA GLY A 979 -32.99 -19.87 18.60
C GLY A 979 -32.01 -21.04 18.46
N GLY A 980 -32.39 -22.08 17.72
CA GLY A 980 -31.57 -23.29 17.57
C GLY A 980 -30.21 -23.01 16.92
N ALA A 981 -30.17 -22.15 15.90
CA ALA A 981 -28.92 -21.60 15.37
C ALA A 981 -28.60 -20.24 15.97
N ILE A 982 -29.50 -19.26 15.84
CA ILE A 982 -29.24 -17.86 16.19
C ILE A 982 -30.33 -17.33 17.11
N MET A 983 -29.92 -16.65 18.17
CA MET A 983 -30.80 -15.85 19.02
C MET A 983 -30.37 -14.38 18.99
N VAL A 984 -31.30 -13.48 18.72
CA VAL A 984 -31.05 -12.03 18.69
C VAL A 984 -31.95 -11.36 19.72
N VAL A 985 -31.36 -10.62 20.66
CA VAL A 985 -32.08 -9.98 21.77
C VAL A 985 -31.62 -8.55 21.98
N ASN A 986 -32.50 -7.56 21.80
CA ASN A 986 -32.12 -6.13 21.93
C ASN A 986 -30.88 -5.75 21.10
N ALA A 987 -30.73 -6.29 19.89
CA ALA A 987 -29.54 -6.10 19.04
C ALA A 987 -29.91 -5.99 17.55
N THR A 988 -28.96 -5.60 16.71
CA THR A 988 -29.10 -5.58 15.25
C THR A 988 -28.23 -6.69 14.64
N THR A 989 -28.72 -7.33 13.59
CA THR A 989 -27.88 -8.24 12.81
C THR A 989 -28.30 -8.27 11.35
N THR A 990 -27.33 -8.47 10.48
CA THR A 990 -27.54 -8.65 9.04
C THR A 990 -27.07 -10.04 8.66
N ILE A 991 -27.97 -10.84 8.09
CA ILE A 991 -27.72 -12.22 7.66
C ILE A 991 -27.90 -12.26 6.14
N LEU A 992 -26.82 -12.49 5.42
CA LEU A 992 -26.79 -12.45 3.96
C LEU A 992 -26.22 -13.75 3.41
N ASN A 993 -26.89 -14.34 2.41
CA ASN A 993 -26.38 -15.53 1.72
C ASN A 993 -25.98 -16.63 2.73
N CYS A 994 -26.85 -16.97 3.67
CA CYS A 994 -26.55 -17.98 4.69
C CYS A 994 -27.42 -19.22 4.51
N THR A 995 -26.87 -20.37 4.89
CA THR A 995 -27.60 -21.65 4.90
C THR A 995 -27.75 -22.12 6.34
N ILE A 996 -28.95 -21.96 6.90
CA ILE A 996 -29.30 -22.27 8.30
C ILE A 996 -30.26 -23.45 8.30
N VAL A 997 -29.75 -24.66 8.55
CA VAL A 997 -30.47 -25.91 8.29
C VAL A 997 -30.30 -26.93 9.41
N GLU A 998 -31.26 -27.82 9.62
CA GLU A 998 -31.11 -28.92 10.58
C GLU A 998 -30.79 -28.49 12.02
N ASN A 999 -31.29 -27.33 12.46
CA ASN A 999 -31.12 -26.83 13.82
C ASN A 999 -32.34 -27.15 14.70
N ALA A 1000 -32.17 -27.15 16.03
CA ALA A 1000 -33.20 -27.59 16.98
C ALA A 1000 -33.41 -26.61 18.14
N ALA A 1001 -34.65 -26.12 18.30
CA ALA A 1001 -35.12 -25.37 19.47
C ALA A 1001 -36.64 -25.47 19.60
N LEU A 1002 -37.20 -25.07 20.75
CA LEU A 1002 -38.65 -24.97 20.95
C LEU A 1002 -39.25 -23.80 20.19
N ASN A 1003 -38.59 -22.65 20.20
CA ASN A 1003 -38.99 -21.42 19.54
C ASN A 1003 -37.91 -20.96 18.56
N GLY A 1004 -38.19 -21.04 17.26
CA GLY A 1004 -37.28 -20.58 16.22
C GLY A 1004 -36.08 -21.53 16.07
N ARG A 1005 -36.19 -22.50 15.18
CA ARG A 1005 -35.11 -23.47 14.94
C ARG A 1005 -33.90 -22.81 14.30
N ALA A 1006 -34.12 -21.97 13.30
CA ALA A 1006 -33.10 -21.15 12.68
C ALA A 1006 -32.86 -19.89 13.51
N LEU A 1007 -33.91 -19.12 13.78
CA LEU A 1007 -33.76 -17.82 14.42
C LEU A 1007 -34.87 -17.51 15.43
N TYR A 1008 -34.46 -16.98 16.59
CA TYR A 1008 -35.34 -16.33 17.55
C TYR A 1008 -34.97 -14.84 17.64
N GLY A 1009 -35.96 -13.96 17.43
CA GLY A 1009 -35.78 -12.51 17.54
C GLY A 1009 -36.68 -11.92 18.63
N ASP A 1010 -36.10 -11.32 19.66
CA ASP A 1010 -36.84 -10.61 20.71
C ASP A 1010 -36.29 -9.19 20.80
N THR A 1011 -37.16 -8.19 20.62
CA THR A 1011 -36.77 -6.76 20.64
C THR A 1011 -35.56 -6.46 19.73
N ALA A 1012 -35.43 -7.17 18.61
CA ALA A 1012 -34.21 -7.27 17.79
C ALA A 1012 -34.43 -6.85 16.34
N SER A 1013 -33.53 -6.05 15.75
CA SER A 1013 -33.62 -5.70 14.33
C SER A 1013 -32.75 -6.63 13.49
N ALA A 1014 -33.25 -7.84 13.22
CA ALA A 1014 -32.56 -8.80 12.34
C ALA A 1014 -33.03 -8.63 10.89
N THR A 1015 -32.08 -8.45 9.97
CA THR A 1015 -32.34 -8.30 8.54
C THR A 1015 -31.76 -9.49 7.79
N ILE A 1016 -32.60 -10.23 7.06
CA ILE A 1016 -32.22 -11.48 6.41
C ILE A 1016 -32.51 -11.38 4.91
N TYR A 1017 -31.48 -11.53 4.09
CA TYR A 1017 -31.62 -11.58 2.63
C TYR A 1017 -30.88 -12.77 2.04
N ASN A 1018 -31.35 -13.21 0.88
CA ASN A 1018 -30.66 -14.17 0.02
C ASN A 1018 -30.31 -15.50 0.69
N SER A 1019 -31.09 -15.93 1.69
CA SER A 1019 -30.71 -17.01 2.62
C SER A 1019 -31.69 -18.20 2.62
N ILE A 1020 -31.22 -19.36 3.07
CA ILE A 1020 -32.00 -20.60 3.20
C ILE A 1020 -32.14 -20.96 4.67
N LEU A 1021 -33.38 -20.98 5.18
CA LEU A 1021 -33.74 -21.39 6.54
C LEU A 1021 -34.65 -22.63 6.44
N TYR A 1022 -34.09 -23.82 6.65
CA TYR A 1022 -34.80 -25.06 6.34
C TYR A 1022 -34.39 -26.25 7.21
N THR A 1023 -35.33 -26.82 7.96
CA THR A 1023 -35.10 -28.08 8.66
C THR A 1023 -36.12 -29.16 8.29
N ALA A 1024 -35.68 -30.28 7.71
CA ALA A 1024 -36.56 -31.28 7.11
C ALA A 1024 -37.56 -31.93 8.10
N ASP A 1025 -37.16 -32.13 9.36
CA ASP A 1025 -37.90 -32.95 10.33
C ASP A 1025 -38.72 -32.15 11.36
N GLY A 1026 -40.04 -32.38 11.45
CA GLY A 1026 -40.93 -31.88 12.53
C GLY A 1026 -41.80 -30.65 12.19
N ASP A 1027 -42.72 -30.31 13.11
CA ASP A 1027 -43.73 -29.21 12.98
C ASP A 1027 -43.26 -27.86 13.60
N GLY A 1028 -41.97 -27.72 13.93
CA GLY A 1028 -41.42 -26.50 14.55
C GLY A 1028 -41.24 -25.36 13.54
N SER A 1029 -41.42 -24.11 13.99
CA SER A 1029 -41.20 -22.90 13.17
C SER A 1029 -39.70 -22.61 13.02
N GLU A 1030 -39.24 -22.28 11.81
CA GLU A 1030 -37.84 -21.87 11.58
C GLU A 1030 -37.54 -20.52 12.25
N ILE A 1031 -38.47 -19.58 12.20
CA ILE A 1031 -38.35 -18.25 12.81
C ILE A 1031 -39.40 -18.09 13.92
N HIS A 1032 -39.00 -17.56 15.06
CA HIS A 1032 -39.92 -17.09 16.10
C HIS A 1032 -39.59 -15.63 16.46
N ASP A 1033 -40.53 -14.73 16.24
CA ASP A 1033 -40.36 -13.28 16.39
C ASP A 1033 -41.60 -12.69 17.09
N PRO A 1034 -41.68 -12.78 18.43
CA PRO A 1034 -42.83 -12.31 19.20
C PRO A 1034 -43.08 -10.80 19.08
N GLU A 1035 -42.04 -10.00 18.81
CA GLU A 1035 -42.11 -8.53 18.80
C GLU A 1035 -42.22 -7.93 17.38
N GLY A 1036 -42.14 -8.76 16.33
CA GLY A 1036 -42.35 -8.33 14.94
C GLY A 1036 -41.21 -7.47 14.40
N SER A 1037 -39.98 -7.90 14.68
CA SER A 1037 -38.74 -7.13 14.55
C SER A 1037 -37.77 -7.71 13.52
N VAL A 1038 -38.08 -8.88 12.93
CA VAL A 1038 -37.33 -9.51 11.84
C VAL A 1038 -37.82 -9.01 10.48
N THR A 1039 -36.91 -8.44 9.69
CA THR A 1039 -37.11 -8.13 8.27
C THR A 1039 -36.47 -9.22 7.42
N ILE A 1040 -37.23 -9.78 6.47
CA ILE A 1040 -36.76 -10.85 5.60
C ILE A 1040 -37.30 -10.72 4.17
N ASP A 1041 -36.44 -10.94 3.20
CA ASP A 1041 -36.80 -10.95 1.78
C ASP A 1041 -35.85 -11.87 0.98
N PHE A 1042 -36.27 -12.30 -0.21
CA PHE A 1042 -35.50 -13.19 -1.10
C PHE A 1042 -34.92 -14.41 -0.36
N CYS A 1043 -35.78 -15.21 0.27
CA CYS A 1043 -35.34 -16.34 1.09
C CYS A 1043 -36.17 -17.60 0.86
N ILE A 1044 -35.60 -18.76 1.17
CA ILE A 1044 -36.34 -20.00 1.40
C ILE A 1044 -36.55 -20.17 2.89
N VAL A 1045 -37.81 -20.27 3.34
CA VAL A 1045 -38.17 -20.51 4.74
C VAL A 1045 -39.18 -21.64 4.83
N ARG A 1046 -38.83 -22.75 5.49
CA ARG A 1046 -39.76 -23.88 5.67
C ARG A 1046 -40.98 -23.45 6.48
N GLY A 1047 -42.17 -23.67 5.91
CA GLY A 1047 -43.44 -23.23 6.51
C GLY A 1047 -43.75 -21.73 6.35
N GLY A 1048 -42.83 -20.97 5.75
CA GLY A 1048 -42.93 -19.53 5.53
C GLY A 1048 -42.73 -18.70 6.81
N PHE A 1049 -42.86 -17.38 6.69
CA PHE A 1049 -42.79 -16.45 7.82
C PHE A 1049 -43.97 -15.46 7.77
N ALA A 1050 -44.87 -15.55 8.75
CA ALA A 1050 -46.07 -14.73 8.79
C ALA A 1050 -45.79 -13.24 9.09
N GLY A 1051 -44.61 -12.91 9.64
CA GLY A 1051 -44.18 -11.55 9.92
C GLY A 1051 -43.56 -10.83 8.72
N ALA A 1052 -43.39 -11.49 7.57
CA ALA A 1052 -42.78 -10.88 6.39
C ALA A 1052 -43.61 -9.70 5.86
N GLU A 1053 -42.94 -8.67 5.33
CA GLU A 1053 -43.61 -7.51 4.76
C GLU A 1053 -44.42 -7.87 3.50
N ALA A 1054 -45.42 -7.05 3.19
CA ALA A 1054 -46.26 -7.28 2.03
C ALA A 1054 -45.47 -7.05 0.73
N GLY A 1055 -45.12 -8.13 0.04
CA GLY A 1055 -44.36 -8.10 -1.21
C GLY A 1055 -43.05 -8.88 -1.14
N SER A 1056 -42.62 -9.30 0.05
CA SER A 1056 -41.42 -10.11 0.23
C SER A 1056 -41.48 -11.42 -0.58
N GLN A 1057 -40.38 -11.76 -1.24
CA GLN A 1057 -40.14 -12.97 -2.02
C GLN A 1057 -39.69 -14.12 -1.10
N ILE A 1058 -40.65 -14.75 -0.42
CA ILE A 1058 -40.39 -15.90 0.46
C ILE A 1058 -40.92 -17.18 -0.16
N SER A 1059 -40.02 -18.12 -0.45
CA SER A 1059 -40.36 -19.47 -0.92
C SER A 1059 -40.46 -20.44 0.25
N THR A 1060 -41.34 -21.44 0.11
CA THR A 1060 -41.49 -22.55 1.08
C THR A 1060 -41.06 -23.89 0.47
N ALA A 1061 -40.46 -23.84 -0.72
CA ALA A 1061 -40.01 -25.02 -1.44
C ALA A 1061 -38.83 -25.68 -0.70
N ASP A 1062 -38.67 -26.98 -0.93
CA ASP A 1062 -37.47 -27.71 -0.54
C ASP A 1062 -36.26 -27.14 -1.33
N PRO A 1063 -35.17 -26.71 -0.67
CA PRO A 1063 -34.00 -26.16 -1.35
C PRO A 1063 -33.25 -27.18 -2.20
N GLN A 1064 -33.54 -28.49 -2.11
CA GLN A 1064 -32.93 -29.54 -2.93
C GLN A 1064 -31.40 -29.55 -2.87
N PHE A 1065 -30.88 -29.84 -1.68
CA PHE A 1065 -29.45 -30.09 -1.51
C PHE A 1065 -29.03 -31.44 -2.11
N ILE A 1066 -27.80 -31.52 -2.64
CA ILE A 1066 -27.22 -32.73 -3.24
C ILE A 1066 -27.21 -33.91 -2.25
N ASP A 1067 -26.75 -33.69 -1.02
CA ASP A 1067 -26.69 -34.73 0.02
C ASP A 1067 -26.70 -34.16 1.45
N ALA A 1068 -27.82 -33.52 1.83
CA ALA A 1068 -27.99 -32.94 3.17
C ALA A 1068 -27.71 -33.93 4.34
N PRO A 1069 -28.08 -35.23 4.28
CA PRO A 1069 -27.75 -36.18 5.35
C PRO A 1069 -26.25 -36.39 5.59
N SER A 1070 -25.41 -36.10 4.60
CA SER A 1070 -23.95 -36.12 4.71
C SER A 1070 -23.36 -34.73 4.98
N ASN A 1071 -24.18 -33.75 5.39
CA ASN A 1071 -23.84 -32.33 5.56
C ASN A 1071 -23.33 -31.66 4.27
N ASN A 1072 -23.73 -32.16 3.11
CA ASN A 1072 -23.46 -31.49 1.83
C ASN A 1072 -24.68 -30.66 1.41
N PHE A 1073 -24.57 -29.35 1.62
CA PHE A 1073 -25.61 -28.36 1.32
C PHE A 1073 -25.41 -27.66 -0.02
N GLU A 1074 -24.62 -28.23 -0.94
CA GLU A 1074 -24.61 -27.78 -2.33
C GLU A 1074 -25.99 -27.97 -2.97
N LEU A 1075 -26.40 -27.03 -3.82
CA LEU A 1075 -27.67 -27.07 -4.52
C LEU A 1075 -27.62 -28.05 -5.69
N ASP A 1076 -28.66 -28.86 -5.85
CA ASP A 1076 -28.86 -29.69 -7.06
C ASP A 1076 -29.31 -28.81 -8.25
N GLU A 1077 -29.09 -29.26 -9.49
CA GLU A 1077 -29.34 -28.51 -10.74
C GLU A 1077 -30.80 -28.03 -10.89
N GLY A 1078 -31.75 -28.67 -10.20
CA GLY A 1078 -33.17 -28.31 -10.21
C GLY A 1078 -33.62 -27.41 -9.06
N SER A 1079 -32.69 -26.96 -8.21
CA SER A 1079 -33.00 -26.30 -6.96
C SER A 1079 -33.82 -25.01 -7.15
N PRO A 1080 -34.86 -24.79 -6.32
CA PRO A 1080 -35.58 -23.53 -6.31
C PRO A 1080 -34.81 -22.39 -5.63
N ALA A 1081 -33.59 -22.62 -5.15
CA ALA A 1081 -32.68 -21.59 -4.65
C ALA A 1081 -31.85 -20.94 -5.76
N ILE A 1082 -31.76 -21.59 -6.93
CA ILE A 1082 -30.97 -21.11 -8.07
C ILE A 1082 -31.64 -19.89 -8.72
N ASP A 1083 -30.85 -18.85 -9.02
CA ASP A 1083 -31.28 -17.61 -9.67
C ASP A 1083 -32.41 -16.85 -8.94
N GLN A 1084 -32.51 -16.99 -7.62
CA GLN A 1084 -33.57 -16.37 -6.81
C GLN A 1084 -33.10 -15.22 -5.90
N ALA A 1085 -31.80 -14.93 -5.82
CA ALA A 1085 -31.29 -13.87 -4.96
C ALA A 1085 -31.55 -12.47 -5.55
N ASP A 1086 -31.72 -11.49 -4.67
CA ASP A 1086 -31.67 -10.08 -5.05
C ASP A 1086 -30.22 -9.65 -5.32
N ILE A 1087 -29.95 -9.33 -6.58
CA ILE A 1087 -28.62 -8.96 -7.08
C ILE A 1087 -28.10 -7.69 -6.40
N ALA A 1088 -28.98 -6.78 -5.97
CA ALA A 1088 -28.56 -5.56 -5.30
C ALA A 1088 -27.96 -5.82 -3.90
N THR A 1089 -28.27 -6.97 -3.31
CA THR A 1089 -27.82 -7.38 -1.97
C THR A 1089 -27.00 -8.67 -1.98
N ALA A 1090 -26.84 -9.31 -3.15
CA ALA A 1090 -26.08 -10.55 -3.31
C ALA A 1090 -24.57 -10.29 -3.29
N LEU A 1091 -23.86 -11.14 -2.55
CA LEU A 1091 -22.39 -11.15 -2.55
C LEU A 1091 -21.86 -11.77 -3.86
N GLN A 1092 -20.71 -11.30 -4.33
CA GLN A 1092 -20.13 -11.77 -5.61
C GLN A 1092 -19.67 -13.23 -5.56
N LEU A 1093 -19.15 -13.67 -4.42
CA LEU A 1093 -18.59 -15.01 -4.21
C LEU A 1093 -19.44 -15.81 -3.22
N ASP A 1094 -19.50 -17.13 -3.42
CA ASP A 1094 -20.08 -18.09 -2.49
C ASP A 1094 -19.11 -18.44 -1.35
N LYS A 1095 -19.54 -19.30 -0.41
CA LYS A 1095 -18.71 -19.78 0.70
C LYS A 1095 -17.41 -20.48 0.27
N ARG A 1096 -17.36 -21.03 -0.94
CA ARG A 1096 -16.21 -21.74 -1.50
C ARG A 1096 -15.46 -20.85 -2.52
N GLU A 1097 -15.69 -19.54 -2.45
CA GLU A 1097 -15.08 -18.52 -3.30
C GLU A 1097 -15.36 -18.69 -4.80
N ARG A 1098 -16.46 -19.37 -5.15
CA ARG A 1098 -16.94 -19.48 -6.53
C ARG A 1098 -17.83 -18.29 -6.85
N GLN A 1099 -17.80 -17.81 -8.10
CA GLN A 1099 -18.68 -16.74 -8.55
C GLN A 1099 -20.16 -17.15 -8.41
N ARG A 1100 -20.92 -16.30 -7.70
CA ARG A 1100 -22.38 -16.44 -7.50
C ARG A 1100 -23.17 -15.67 -8.56
N ILE A 1101 -22.59 -14.60 -9.10
CA ILE A 1101 -23.22 -13.75 -10.11
C ILE A 1101 -22.65 -14.16 -11.47
N ASP A 1102 -23.38 -15.02 -12.18
CA ASP A 1102 -23.02 -15.39 -13.55
C ASP A 1102 -23.46 -14.27 -14.52
N ASP A 1103 -22.51 -13.76 -15.30
CA ASP A 1103 -22.85 -13.08 -16.56
C ASP A 1103 -23.32 -14.16 -17.54
N LEU A 1104 -24.63 -14.23 -17.81
CA LEU A 1104 -25.18 -15.10 -18.85
C LEU A 1104 -24.62 -14.79 -20.27
N SER A 1105 -23.67 -13.85 -20.42
CA SER A 1105 -23.06 -13.45 -21.68
C SER A 1105 -21.76 -14.20 -22.05
N VAL A 1106 -21.84 -15.52 -22.24
CA VAL A 1106 -20.96 -16.17 -23.25
C VAL A 1106 -21.49 -15.86 -24.66
N GLY A 1107 -21.50 -14.58 -25.03
CA GLY A 1107 -21.94 -14.14 -26.36
C GLY A 1107 -22.45 -12.71 -26.46
N ASN A 1108 -21.55 -11.72 -26.30
CA ASN A 1108 -21.57 -10.38 -26.90
C ASN A 1108 -22.96 -9.68 -27.02
N SER A 1109 -23.19 -8.73 -26.10
CA SER A 1109 -24.30 -7.76 -25.98
C SER A 1109 -25.42 -8.14 -25.01
N ALA A 1110 -25.27 -7.80 -23.74
CA ALA A 1110 -26.36 -7.78 -22.77
C ALA A 1110 -26.39 -6.43 -22.02
N SER A 1111 -27.59 -5.89 -21.88
CA SER A 1111 -27.90 -4.78 -20.96
C SER A 1111 -28.08 -5.32 -19.54
N ALA A 1112 -28.06 -4.45 -18.52
CA ALA A 1112 -28.12 -4.73 -17.08
C ALA A 1112 -29.34 -5.52 -16.51
N GLY A 1113 -29.96 -6.42 -17.28
CA GLY A 1113 -31.11 -7.24 -16.90
C GLY A 1113 -30.93 -8.75 -17.05
N ASP A 1114 -29.72 -9.24 -17.35
CA ASP A 1114 -29.42 -10.66 -17.57
C ASP A 1114 -28.50 -11.26 -16.47
N LEU A 1115 -28.34 -10.59 -15.33
CA LEU A 1115 -27.61 -11.12 -14.17
C LEU A 1115 -28.56 -11.97 -13.33
N ALA A 1116 -28.08 -13.11 -12.82
CA ALA A 1116 -28.81 -13.97 -11.90
C ALA A 1116 -27.87 -14.43 -10.78
N ALA A 1117 -28.42 -14.71 -9.59
CA ALA A 1117 -27.64 -15.08 -8.41
C ALA A 1117 -28.41 -16.09 -7.52
N ASP A 1118 -27.68 -17.01 -6.92
CA ASP A 1118 -28.22 -18.10 -6.09
C ASP A 1118 -28.42 -17.68 -4.63
N LEU A 1119 -29.44 -18.26 -3.96
CA LEU A 1119 -29.64 -18.14 -2.51
C LEU A 1119 -28.71 -19.09 -1.74
N GLY A 1120 -28.30 -18.67 -0.54
CA GLY A 1120 -27.48 -19.50 0.36
C GLY A 1120 -26.03 -19.52 -0.07
#